data_AF-A0A7J4PEC7-F1
#
_entry.id   AF-A0A7J4PEC7-F1
#
_cell.length_a   1.000
_cell.length_b   1.000
_cell.length_c   1.000
_cell.angle_alpha   90.00
_cell.angle_beta   90.00
_cell.angle_gamma   90.00
#
_symmetry.space_group_name_H-M   'P 1'
#
loop_
_entity.id
_entity.type
_entity.pdbx_description
1 polymer ?
#
loop_
_entity_poly.entity_id
_entity_poly.type
_entity_poly.pdbx_seq_one_letter_code
_entity_poly.pdbx_strand_id
1 'polypeptide(L)'
;MKPEDARSMCPIGGNEKVLIRSSRGRGLEYSTIRNICEGNSKRDEYEIYSDGKFVKGRFNKFENQEMLNVFLENGHKIVMSTEHLNYVRRGSDFKTEELMGKELKAGMYLPYSLKIYEGKGGNEELGYLVGAYAGDGSLDGDAAVVFSLNKEQKKSVAKKIQDIGEKYFGANSTISEHGNTKLLTLKVHSKAAVGLCRDFVDGREQNKHYKAKVFGTSTQFRKGVIEGHYATDGENRNRIYTSSPEMVETLSMLAATQGTTTSVYKDDREGRLGEAPNHAVLVYQPNREKYGEWWFKQDSKLWVRIKSIERAANSTAYCFEVKGGEPLFTIGTTGVLTHNCRLRLDKRELKKRGGGLFGSNPKTGSVGVVTINMPRIGYLAKDEDDFLERLDKLMLLAKESLEIKREVIEGLTQSGLHPYSKFYLSDIKKGFGEYWKNHFSTIGLIGMNDALLNLMNLSMGDPEGIKFALKILEFMRGRLADFQAETGNIYNLEATPAEGSLAPHEKVLICQSEPKFVEIGKLVDEYMEKNKEKIGFIRGSEFLRVPEHTISTYGFSIDTQKIKSYPVTALVRHPGKSMYEVSTFQGRKIGVTGLHSLFTLNSDGAPEKILVSKLKRGDVIGIPKKIEVGVTNEELNLLELFKHTEFKNRLYGIFSPKFIEKVCANPDVRKWSEQNHRCKWKDTKYSWRKRKILPLKLIYDLNIKIDDEILRSAQIFYRLSKNTKPIKALIQLNEDLGFVIGSLLSEGGLSERSEFRVTGKRFVEKYLGATERTFGPSTAYLSFRERKRPRKPIYTVTLSKLASLCVKELGIQGKSNEKEIPGFIFSAPLACVAGLLRGFQEGDGCIYKNKANGDFSIRLYTNSEGLVQGLNLLLLRFGILAKIRKEKKSNPSWNDNFVLSITSVDNLRKYFNLILGKELEFSNTHSGREVIPGMSKLLKSVMQEFGIKPSDLGICKDSFNRNLRQKRISIQCLRKILQRLDSTGVKSNVIEKLKALADSDIYWDKVKDIKRAAPPKYVYDLEVEVNGERVNNFLGGTGLVCLHNTSYRLAKLDKKLYPNVRIYNQEKYADREKETEPYYTNSSQLPVGFTTDIFEALDLQDPLQTCYTGGTVVHIFLGEEEPSPVAAKKLVRKVAENYSLPYYTLTPTFSICPDHGYIPGKHESCPRCAAEEKYTPCEIYSRVVGYLRPVEQWNKGKQQEFKDRKTFDTVTTKR
;
A
#
# COMPACT_ATOMS: atom_id res chain seq x y z
N MET A 1 11.12 24.60 3.78
CA MET A 1 11.48 25.52 2.69
C MET A 1 10.64 26.76 2.83
N LYS A 2 11.26 27.93 2.91
CA LYS A 2 10.60 29.20 2.61
C LYS A 2 10.29 29.29 1.11
N PRO A 3 9.42 30.21 0.65
CA PRO A 3 9.17 30.42 -0.78
C PRO A 3 10.40 30.83 -1.59
N GLU A 4 11.47 31.33 -0.95
CA GLU A 4 12.80 31.56 -1.54
C GLU A 4 13.48 30.23 -1.93
N ASP A 5 13.60 29.29 -0.99
CA ASP A 5 14.39 28.05 -1.10
C ASP A 5 13.98 27.12 -2.26
N ALA A 6 12.76 27.27 -2.76
CA ALA A 6 12.17 26.42 -3.81
C ALA A 6 12.36 26.96 -5.24
N ARG A 7 12.92 28.18 -5.40
CA ARG A 7 13.07 28.84 -6.70
C ARG A 7 14.50 28.70 -7.21
N SER A 8 14.65 28.48 -8.52
CA SER A 8 15.95 28.73 -9.13
C SER A 8 16.24 30.22 -9.01
N MET A 9 17.40 30.59 -8.47
CA MET A 9 17.97 31.88 -8.84
C MET A 9 18.35 31.77 -10.31
N CYS A 10 17.78 32.59 -11.19
CA CYS A 10 18.24 32.75 -12.58
C CYS A 10 18.58 34.22 -12.91
N PRO A 11 19.52 34.87 -12.21
CA PRO A 11 19.66 36.32 -12.25
C PRO A 11 20.39 36.85 -13.49
N ILE A 12 19.83 37.85 -14.16
CA ILE A 12 20.42 38.61 -15.27
C ILE A 12 20.86 40.00 -14.79
N GLY A 13 21.93 40.57 -15.33
CA GLY A 13 22.39 41.92 -14.98
C GLY A 13 21.29 42.97 -15.19
N GLY A 14 21.04 43.81 -14.18
CA GLY A 14 19.89 44.74 -14.21
C GLY A 14 19.90 45.81 -15.32
N ASN A 15 21.04 46.00 -16.00
CA ASN A 15 21.15 46.91 -17.14
C ASN A 15 20.60 46.31 -18.44
N GLU A 16 20.44 44.99 -18.52
CA GLU A 16 19.85 44.33 -19.68
C GLU A 16 18.40 44.81 -19.87
N LYS A 17 18.05 45.18 -21.10
CA LYS A 17 16.71 45.65 -21.50
C LYS A 17 15.77 44.49 -21.79
N VAL A 18 14.47 44.71 -21.64
CA VAL A 18 13.41 43.76 -22.02
C VAL A 18 12.20 44.50 -22.59
N LEU A 19 11.39 43.81 -23.40
CA LEU A 19 10.15 44.33 -23.96
C LEU A 19 8.95 43.82 -23.16
N ILE A 20 8.14 44.72 -22.60
CA ILE A 20 6.93 44.41 -21.82
C ILE A 20 5.69 45.15 -22.35
N ARG A 21 4.49 44.72 -21.95
CA ARG A 21 3.29 45.56 -22.05
C ARG A 21 3.26 46.58 -20.91
N SER A 22 3.07 47.85 -21.24
CA SER A 22 3.13 48.92 -20.25
C SER A 22 1.87 49.00 -19.40
N SER A 23 2.05 49.14 -18.08
CA SER A 23 0.98 49.45 -17.13
C SER A 23 0.29 50.79 -17.39
N ARG A 24 1.00 51.73 -18.03
CA ARG A 24 0.68 53.17 -18.02
C ARG A 24 -0.11 53.62 -19.26
N GLY A 25 -0.88 52.72 -19.89
CA GLY A 25 -1.65 52.97 -21.11
C GLY A 25 -0.83 53.10 -22.41
N ARG A 26 0.51 53.09 -22.33
CA ARG A 26 1.43 53.36 -23.47
C ARG A 26 1.63 52.18 -24.44
N GLY A 27 0.84 51.11 -24.32
CA GLY A 27 0.94 49.92 -25.16
C GLY A 27 2.14 49.04 -24.81
N LEU A 28 3.31 49.34 -25.37
CA LEU A 28 4.57 48.59 -25.14
C LEU A 28 5.63 49.49 -24.51
N GLU A 29 6.52 48.87 -23.73
CA GLU A 29 7.59 49.53 -22.99
C GLU A 29 8.86 48.67 -23.09
N TYR A 30 9.95 49.31 -23.52
CA TYR A 30 11.27 48.68 -23.71
C TYR A 30 12.26 49.42 -22.82
N SER A 31 12.75 48.75 -21.78
CA SER A 31 13.49 49.40 -20.69
C SER A 31 14.38 48.39 -19.97
N THR A 32 15.35 48.87 -19.18
CA THR A 32 16.23 48.02 -18.37
C THR A 32 15.42 47.29 -17.30
N ILE A 33 15.78 46.03 -17.00
CA ILE A 33 15.07 45.26 -15.97
C ILE A 33 15.10 46.00 -14.62
N ARG A 34 16.21 46.66 -14.28
CA ARG A 34 16.34 47.51 -13.09
C ARG A 34 15.25 48.60 -13.05
N ASN A 35 15.12 49.40 -14.11
CA ASN A 35 14.15 50.49 -14.15
C ASN A 35 12.69 50.01 -14.09
N ILE A 36 12.40 48.83 -14.64
CA ILE A 36 11.07 48.20 -14.56
C ILE A 36 10.75 47.77 -13.13
N CYS A 37 11.72 47.15 -12.43
CA CYS A 37 11.55 46.64 -11.07
C CYS A 37 11.52 47.76 -10.02
N GLU A 38 12.47 48.68 -10.07
CA GLU A 38 12.66 49.71 -9.04
C GLU A 38 11.77 50.95 -9.29
N GLY A 39 11.25 51.13 -10.52
CA GLY A 39 10.41 52.26 -10.93
C GLY A 39 8.88 52.08 -10.82
N ASN A 40 8.37 50.95 -10.29
CA ASN A 40 6.93 50.69 -10.11
C ASN A 40 6.64 49.81 -8.87
N SER A 41 6.56 50.40 -7.68
CA SER A 41 6.36 49.70 -6.39
C SER A 41 4.96 49.10 -6.13
N LYS A 42 4.13 48.86 -7.17
CA LYS A 42 2.70 48.47 -7.03
C LYS A 42 2.18 47.45 -8.07
N ARG A 43 3.02 46.56 -8.61
CA ARG A 43 2.56 45.43 -9.46
C ARG A 43 3.36 44.15 -9.30
N ASP A 44 2.64 43.07 -9.01
CA ASP A 44 3.17 41.69 -8.89
C ASP A 44 3.03 40.87 -10.18
N GLU A 45 2.62 41.49 -11.29
CA GLU A 45 2.49 40.84 -12.60
C GLU A 45 2.77 41.81 -13.77
N TYR A 46 3.51 41.30 -14.75
CA TYR A 46 3.92 41.94 -15.99
C TYR A 46 3.70 40.96 -17.17
N GLU A 47 3.59 41.46 -18.39
CA GLU A 47 3.66 40.64 -19.61
C GLU A 47 4.94 40.98 -20.37
N ILE A 48 5.83 40.01 -20.57
CA ILE A 48 7.12 40.15 -21.27
C ILE A 48 7.08 39.48 -22.65
N TYR A 49 7.91 39.95 -23.58
CA TYR A 49 8.15 39.27 -24.85
C TYR A 49 8.97 37.99 -24.67
N SER A 50 8.51 36.89 -25.27
CA SER A 50 9.15 35.59 -25.27
C SER A 50 8.69 34.75 -26.46
N ASP A 51 9.64 34.26 -27.27
CA ASP A 51 9.43 33.20 -28.26
C ASP A 51 8.21 33.44 -29.19
N GLY A 52 8.16 34.61 -29.82
CA GLY A 52 7.09 35.01 -30.77
C GLY A 52 5.79 35.50 -30.12
N LYS A 53 5.70 35.62 -28.79
CA LYS A 53 4.48 36.03 -28.08
C LYS A 53 4.77 36.84 -26.81
N PHE A 54 3.72 37.31 -26.14
CA PHE A 54 3.81 37.86 -24.79
C PHE A 54 3.39 36.80 -23.77
N VAL A 55 4.09 36.75 -22.62
CA VAL A 55 3.86 35.80 -21.53
C VAL A 55 3.81 36.53 -20.18
N LYS A 56 2.88 36.13 -19.32
CA LYS A 56 2.70 36.69 -17.97
C LYS A 56 3.79 36.22 -17.01
N GLY A 57 4.15 37.04 -16.04
CA GLY A 57 5.13 36.68 -15.01
C GLY A 57 5.39 37.80 -14.00
N ARG A 58 6.34 37.58 -13.09
CA ARG A 58 6.82 38.59 -12.12
C ARG A 58 8.33 38.73 -12.16
N PHE A 59 8.86 39.88 -11.74
CA PHE A 59 10.29 40.02 -11.50
C PHE A 59 10.65 39.68 -10.04
N ASN A 60 11.83 39.10 -9.85
CA ASN A 60 12.46 38.87 -8.56
C ASN A 60 13.86 39.53 -8.59
N LYS A 61 14.25 40.25 -7.52
CA LYS A 61 15.55 40.93 -7.37
C LYS A 61 16.47 40.09 -6.47
N PHE A 62 17.74 39.98 -6.84
CA PHE A 62 18.79 39.26 -6.11
C PHE A 62 20.01 40.17 -5.96
N GLU A 63 20.49 40.34 -4.73
CA GLU A 63 21.61 41.24 -4.43
C GLU A 63 22.94 40.48 -4.36
N ASN A 64 24.05 41.19 -4.55
CA ASN A 64 25.43 40.68 -4.51
C ASN A 64 25.64 39.34 -5.27
N GLN A 65 25.08 39.22 -6.47
CA GLN A 65 25.27 38.03 -7.31
C GLN A 65 26.62 38.10 -8.01
N GLU A 66 27.36 37.00 -8.06
CA GLU A 66 28.55 36.87 -8.91
C GLU A 66 28.12 36.82 -10.38
N MET A 67 28.83 37.56 -11.23
CA MET A 67 28.45 37.84 -12.62
C MET A 67 29.47 37.32 -13.64
N LEU A 68 28.97 37.07 -14.85
CA LEU A 68 29.70 36.65 -16.04
C LEU A 68 29.33 37.54 -17.22
N ASN A 69 30.35 37.91 -18.00
CA ASN A 69 30.18 38.36 -19.38
C ASN A 69 30.22 37.12 -20.28
N VAL A 70 29.12 36.78 -20.96
CA VAL A 70 29.08 35.72 -21.96
C VAL A 70 29.10 36.36 -23.35
N PHE A 71 30.13 36.06 -24.14
CA PHE A 71 30.29 36.57 -25.50
C PHE A 71 29.94 35.49 -26.51
N LEU A 72 29.07 35.81 -27.45
CA LEU A 72 28.70 34.95 -28.56
C LEU A 72 29.51 35.28 -29.81
N GLU A 73 29.67 34.31 -30.71
CA GLU A 73 30.39 34.48 -31.98
C GLU A 73 29.68 35.46 -32.94
N ASN A 74 28.40 35.77 -32.71
CA ASN A 74 27.72 36.89 -33.38
C ASN A 74 27.96 38.26 -32.72
N GLY A 75 28.95 38.36 -31.82
CA GLY A 75 29.37 39.60 -31.15
C GLY A 75 28.42 40.10 -30.07
N HIS A 76 27.30 39.41 -29.83
CA HIS A 76 26.41 39.71 -28.72
C HIS A 76 27.08 39.37 -27.39
N LYS A 77 26.97 40.31 -26.44
CA LYS A 77 27.39 40.15 -25.05
C LYS A 77 26.15 40.02 -24.17
N ILE A 78 26.16 39.09 -23.22
CA ILE A 78 25.13 38.95 -22.20
C ILE A 78 25.78 39.07 -20.82
N VAL A 79 25.22 39.87 -19.92
CA VAL A 79 25.63 39.96 -18.52
C VAL A 79 24.67 39.14 -17.66
N MET A 80 25.13 38.00 -17.15
CA MET A 80 24.32 37.05 -16.37
C MET A 80 25.05 36.59 -15.11
N SER A 81 24.34 36.10 -14.10
CA SER A 81 24.99 35.54 -12.91
C SER A 81 25.59 34.14 -13.19
N THR A 82 26.58 33.73 -12.39
CA THR A 82 27.08 32.34 -12.36
C THR A 82 25.99 31.29 -12.08
N GLU A 83 24.91 31.66 -11.39
CA GLU A 83 23.72 30.80 -11.19
C GLU A 83 22.67 30.93 -12.30
N HIS A 84 22.79 31.89 -13.23
CA HIS A 84 21.79 32.09 -14.29
C HIS A 84 21.65 30.85 -15.16
N LEU A 85 20.41 30.41 -15.38
CA LEU A 85 20.13 29.22 -16.16
C LEU A 85 19.99 29.56 -17.64
N ASN A 86 20.66 28.78 -18.48
CA ASN A 86 20.64 28.93 -19.92
C ASN A 86 20.06 27.67 -20.56
N TYR A 87 19.35 27.82 -21.68
CA TYR A 87 19.16 26.71 -22.62
C TYR A 87 20.39 26.63 -23.51
N VAL A 88 21.01 25.45 -23.58
CA VAL A 88 22.34 25.27 -24.19
C VAL A 88 22.38 24.04 -25.08
N ARG A 89 23.23 24.05 -26.10
CA ARG A 89 23.66 22.83 -26.80
C ARG A 89 25.17 22.66 -26.75
N ARG A 90 25.62 21.42 -26.71
CA ARG A 90 27.01 21.02 -26.95
C ARG A 90 27.07 20.44 -28.37
N GLY A 91 28.16 20.74 -29.09
CA GLY A 91 28.44 20.16 -30.40
C GLY A 91 27.28 20.26 -31.40
N SER A 92 27.18 19.24 -32.26
CA SER A 92 26.11 19.05 -33.24
C SER A 92 25.17 17.89 -32.87
N ASP A 93 25.35 17.30 -31.69
CA ASP A 93 24.70 16.08 -31.17
C ASP A 93 23.23 16.27 -30.74
N PHE A 94 22.54 17.24 -31.37
CA PHE A 94 21.08 17.49 -31.40
C PHE A 94 20.34 17.67 -30.06
N LYS A 95 21.03 17.52 -28.92
CA LYS A 95 20.42 17.49 -27.59
C LYS A 95 20.54 18.84 -26.87
N THR A 96 19.39 19.42 -26.53
CA THR A 96 19.31 20.60 -25.66
C THR A 96 19.51 20.24 -24.20
N GLU A 97 20.30 21.04 -23.48
CA GLU A 97 20.54 20.96 -22.04
C GLU A 97 20.15 22.27 -21.34
N GLU A 98 20.04 22.25 -20.00
CA GLU A 98 19.79 23.42 -19.15
C GLU A 98 20.96 23.60 -18.17
N LEU A 99 21.87 24.54 -18.44
CA LEU A 99 23.13 24.72 -17.71
C LEU A 99 23.21 26.08 -17.01
N MET A 100 23.77 26.12 -15.79
CA MET A 100 24.05 27.35 -15.06
C MET A 100 25.19 28.15 -15.73
N GLY A 101 25.27 29.45 -15.49
CA GLY A 101 26.31 30.34 -16.05
C GLY A 101 27.72 29.81 -15.84
N LYS A 102 28.02 29.32 -14.62
CA LYS A 102 29.29 28.67 -14.25
C LYS A 102 29.58 27.32 -14.95
N GLU A 103 28.57 26.71 -15.56
CA GLU A 103 28.71 25.46 -16.34
C GLU A 103 28.90 25.73 -17.84
N LEU A 104 28.65 26.96 -18.31
CA LEU A 104 28.87 27.37 -19.69
C LEU A 104 30.36 27.30 -20.07
N LYS A 105 30.63 26.98 -21.34
CA LYS A 105 31.98 26.98 -21.92
C LYS A 105 31.94 27.51 -23.35
N ALA A 106 33.06 28.04 -23.83
CA ALA A 106 33.27 28.29 -25.25
C ALA A 106 33.00 27.02 -26.07
N GLY A 107 32.40 27.17 -27.26
CA GLY A 107 31.99 26.03 -28.10
C GLY A 107 30.60 25.43 -27.80
N MET A 108 29.94 25.84 -26.71
CA MET A 108 28.51 25.60 -26.51
C MET A 108 27.66 26.60 -27.31
N TYR A 109 26.35 26.38 -27.47
CA TYR A 109 25.45 27.27 -28.23
C TYR A 109 24.24 27.75 -27.42
N LEU A 110 23.86 29.03 -27.54
CA LEU A 110 22.63 29.62 -26.98
C LEU A 110 21.58 29.89 -28.08
N PRO A 111 20.27 29.80 -27.79
CA PRO A 111 19.21 29.95 -28.79
C PRO A 111 18.68 31.39 -28.93
N TYR A 112 18.19 31.67 -30.14
CA TYR A 112 17.31 32.78 -30.50
C TYR A 112 15.99 32.18 -31.03
N SER A 113 14.87 32.88 -30.92
CA SER A 113 13.60 32.41 -31.50
C SER A 113 13.55 32.69 -33.00
N LEU A 114 13.04 31.73 -33.78
CA LEU A 114 12.65 31.93 -35.18
C LEU A 114 11.14 32.20 -35.34
N LYS A 115 10.41 32.40 -34.24
CA LYS A 115 8.98 32.70 -34.27
C LYS A 115 8.76 34.20 -34.43
N ILE A 116 8.02 34.57 -35.46
CA ILE A 116 7.59 35.95 -35.73
C ILE A 116 6.52 36.33 -34.71
N TYR A 117 6.60 37.54 -34.15
CA TYR A 117 5.48 38.14 -33.43
C TYR A 117 4.65 38.96 -34.41
N GLU A 118 3.39 38.60 -34.66
CA GLU A 118 2.60 39.29 -35.70
C GLU A 118 2.43 40.79 -35.44
N GLY A 119 2.05 41.16 -34.22
CA GLY A 119 1.66 42.54 -33.87
C GLY A 119 0.48 43.06 -34.73
N LYS A 120 0.25 44.38 -34.76
CA LYS A 120 -0.85 45.02 -35.53
C LYS A 120 -0.52 46.44 -35.99
N GLY A 121 -1.02 46.81 -37.17
CA GLY A 121 -0.98 48.19 -37.70
C GLY A 121 0.29 48.54 -38.48
N GLY A 122 0.18 49.47 -39.42
CA GLY A 122 1.24 49.85 -40.35
C GLY A 122 1.44 48.87 -41.52
N ASN A 123 2.06 49.35 -42.59
CA ASN A 123 2.41 48.60 -43.79
C ASN A 123 3.92 48.74 -44.12
N GLU A 124 4.39 47.99 -45.11
CA GLU A 124 5.81 47.93 -45.49
C GLU A 124 6.40 49.25 -46.00
N GLU A 125 5.64 50.05 -46.74
CA GLU A 125 6.09 51.34 -47.28
C GLU A 125 6.24 52.41 -46.19
N LEU A 126 5.27 52.54 -45.28
CA LEU A 126 5.39 53.42 -44.11
C LEU A 126 6.49 52.95 -43.15
N GLY A 127 6.71 51.64 -43.06
CA GLY A 127 7.86 51.07 -42.35
C GLY A 127 9.18 51.49 -43.00
N TYR A 128 9.27 51.43 -44.33
CA TYR A 128 10.46 51.83 -45.10
C TYR A 128 10.84 53.30 -44.89
N LEU A 129 9.86 54.21 -44.82
CA LEU A 129 10.11 55.62 -44.48
C LEU A 129 10.70 55.78 -43.07
N VAL A 130 10.14 55.08 -42.08
CA VAL A 130 10.64 55.09 -40.69
C VAL A 130 12.02 54.44 -40.57
N GLY A 131 12.28 53.39 -41.35
CA GLY A 131 13.58 52.73 -41.46
C GLY A 131 14.65 53.66 -42.02
N ALA A 132 14.37 54.28 -43.17
CA ALA A 132 15.24 55.27 -43.79
C ALA A 132 15.48 56.48 -42.88
N TYR A 133 14.46 56.87 -42.09
CA TYR A 133 14.62 57.94 -41.11
C TYR A 133 15.55 57.54 -39.95
N ALA A 134 15.55 56.27 -39.55
CA ALA A 134 16.40 55.78 -38.48
C ALA A 134 17.91 55.82 -38.83
N GLY A 135 18.27 55.62 -40.11
CA GLY A 135 19.62 55.82 -40.64
C GLY A 135 19.93 57.29 -40.96
N ASP A 136 20.16 57.64 -42.24
CA ASP A 136 20.48 58.99 -42.74
C ASP A 136 19.42 60.10 -42.52
N GLY A 137 18.34 59.82 -41.77
CA GLY A 137 17.26 60.76 -41.50
C GLY A 137 17.53 61.77 -40.38
N SER A 138 17.06 62.99 -40.61
CA SER A 138 17.03 64.13 -39.69
C SER A 138 15.70 64.90 -39.84
N LEU A 139 15.43 65.88 -38.98
CA LEU A 139 14.19 66.66 -39.00
C LEU A 139 14.46 68.14 -39.15
N ASP A 140 13.79 68.78 -40.10
CA ASP A 140 13.77 70.23 -40.28
C ASP A 140 12.68 70.83 -39.38
N GLY A 141 12.98 70.87 -38.07
CA GLY A 141 12.01 71.20 -37.03
C GLY A 141 10.77 70.30 -37.10
N ASP A 142 9.61 70.92 -37.27
CA ASP A 142 8.31 70.27 -37.47
C ASP A 142 7.90 70.18 -38.97
N ALA A 143 8.66 70.78 -39.88
CA ALA A 143 8.21 71.03 -41.26
C ALA A 143 8.48 69.86 -42.21
N ALA A 144 9.67 69.27 -42.16
CA ALA A 144 10.09 68.25 -43.11
C ALA A 144 10.96 67.14 -42.48
N VAL A 145 10.91 65.95 -43.08
CA VAL A 145 11.88 64.87 -42.85
C VAL A 145 12.99 65.00 -43.90
N VAL A 146 14.26 64.99 -43.48
CA VAL A 146 15.41 65.27 -44.34
C VAL A 146 16.38 64.09 -44.35
N PHE A 147 16.76 63.63 -45.54
CA PHE A 147 17.65 62.50 -45.76
C PHE A 147 18.90 62.97 -46.52
N SER A 148 20.08 62.59 -46.03
CA SER A 148 21.38 62.93 -46.63
C SER A 148 22.01 61.68 -47.25
N LEU A 149 21.80 61.47 -48.54
CA LEU A 149 22.09 60.20 -49.23
C LEU A 149 23.25 60.34 -50.23
N ASN A 150 23.89 59.22 -50.59
CA ASN A 150 24.92 59.22 -51.63
C ASN A 150 24.31 59.37 -53.04
N LYS A 151 24.70 60.44 -53.76
CA LYS A 151 24.15 60.82 -55.07
C LYS A 151 24.43 59.81 -56.19
N GLU A 152 25.45 58.97 -56.07
CA GLU A 152 25.81 57.98 -57.09
C GLU A 152 25.11 56.63 -56.85
N GLN A 153 24.89 56.27 -55.58
CA GLN A 153 24.47 54.93 -55.19
C GLN A 153 23.01 54.82 -54.72
N LYS A 154 22.37 55.93 -54.32
CA LYS A 154 21.10 55.90 -53.58
C LYS A 154 19.95 56.67 -54.27
N LYS A 155 20.06 57.05 -55.55
CA LYS A 155 18.98 57.79 -56.27
C LYS A 155 17.64 57.03 -56.30
N SER A 156 17.65 55.70 -56.41
CA SER A 156 16.46 54.86 -56.33
C SER A 156 15.82 54.85 -54.93
N VAL A 157 16.63 54.92 -53.88
CA VAL A 157 16.17 55.05 -52.49
C VAL A 157 15.52 56.42 -52.26
N ALA A 158 16.17 57.49 -52.74
CA ALA A 158 15.60 58.84 -52.70
C ALA A 158 14.25 58.91 -53.43
N LYS A 159 14.13 58.30 -54.61
CA LYS A 159 12.87 58.24 -55.35
C LYS A 159 11.80 57.46 -54.60
N LYS A 160 12.10 56.25 -54.09
CA LYS A 160 11.14 55.46 -53.28
C LYS A 160 10.68 56.23 -52.03
N ILE A 161 11.55 56.99 -51.37
CA ILE A 161 11.19 57.84 -50.21
C ILE A 161 10.26 58.99 -50.63
N GLN A 162 10.54 59.66 -51.76
CA GLN A 162 9.64 60.67 -52.35
C GLN A 162 8.26 60.06 -52.66
N ASP A 163 8.21 58.91 -53.33
CA ASP A 163 6.96 58.25 -53.74
C ASP A 163 6.09 57.87 -52.54
N ILE A 164 6.72 57.41 -51.45
CA ILE A 164 6.03 57.12 -50.18
C ILE A 164 5.56 58.41 -49.50
N GLY A 165 6.35 59.48 -49.56
CA GLY A 165 5.99 60.81 -49.07
C GLY A 165 4.74 61.38 -49.76
N GLU A 166 4.71 61.32 -51.08
CA GLU A 166 3.59 61.74 -51.92
C GLU A 166 2.35 60.87 -51.65
N LYS A 167 2.48 59.55 -51.80
CA LYS A 167 1.39 58.55 -51.69
C LYS A 167 0.65 58.55 -50.35
N TYR A 168 1.35 58.73 -49.24
CA TYR A 168 0.76 58.61 -47.89
C TYR A 168 0.50 59.93 -47.17
N PHE A 169 1.11 61.03 -47.61
CA PHE A 169 1.04 62.32 -46.90
C PHE A 169 0.77 63.52 -47.81
N GLY A 170 0.63 63.34 -49.13
CA GLY A 170 0.56 64.43 -50.09
C GLY A 170 1.82 65.31 -50.09
N ALA A 171 2.97 64.76 -49.67
CA ALA A 171 4.14 65.56 -49.34
C ALA A 171 4.95 65.94 -50.59
N ASN A 172 4.89 67.23 -50.96
CA ASN A 172 5.87 67.83 -51.85
C ASN A 172 7.29 67.52 -51.34
N SER A 173 8.18 67.14 -52.24
CA SER A 173 9.54 66.70 -51.89
C SER A 173 10.58 67.41 -52.74
N THR A 174 11.58 68.01 -52.10
CA THR A 174 12.67 68.75 -52.77
C THR A 174 13.97 67.95 -52.71
N ILE A 175 14.59 67.74 -53.86
CA ILE A 175 15.91 67.10 -53.98
C ILE A 175 16.95 68.18 -54.32
N SER A 176 18.13 68.10 -53.69
CA SER A 176 19.26 69.00 -53.95
C SER A 176 20.56 68.19 -54.03
N GLU A 177 21.25 68.24 -55.18
CA GLU A 177 22.55 67.62 -55.37
C GLU A 177 23.66 68.66 -55.18
N HIS A 178 24.57 68.41 -54.24
CA HIS A 178 25.63 69.36 -53.91
C HIS A 178 26.85 69.11 -54.79
N GLY A 179 27.09 69.99 -55.78
CA GLY A 179 28.06 69.79 -56.87
C GLY A 179 29.41 69.22 -56.45
N ASN A 180 30.05 69.86 -55.46
CA ASN A 180 31.40 69.53 -54.99
C ASN A 180 31.48 68.32 -54.02
N THR A 181 30.38 67.60 -53.78
CA THR A 181 30.35 66.42 -52.91
C THR A 181 29.63 65.25 -53.57
N LYS A 182 29.69 64.05 -52.97
CA LYS A 182 28.86 62.91 -53.38
C LYS A 182 27.48 62.88 -52.69
N LEU A 183 27.00 64.00 -52.16
CA LEU A 183 25.78 64.07 -51.33
C LEU A 183 24.57 64.62 -52.10
N LEU A 184 23.43 63.94 -51.91
CA LEU A 184 22.10 64.28 -52.37
C LEU A 184 21.20 64.46 -51.15
N THR A 185 20.66 65.66 -50.94
CA THR A 185 19.71 65.95 -49.87
C THR A 185 18.29 65.81 -50.40
N LEU A 186 17.46 64.99 -49.76
CA LEU A 186 16.02 64.89 -50.01
C LEU A 186 15.28 65.45 -48.79
N LYS A 187 14.41 66.45 -48.97
CA LYS A 187 13.44 66.87 -47.95
C LYS A 187 12.03 66.46 -48.37
N VAL A 188 11.31 65.79 -47.48
CA VAL A 188 9.89 65.43 -47.61
C VAL A 188 9.08 66.37 -46.71
N HIS A 189 8.35 67.32 -47.31
CA HIS A 189 7.69 68.41 -46.59
C HIS A 189 6.31 67.98 -46.08
N SER A 190 6.27 67.32 -44.92
CA SER A 190 5.03 66.99 -44.23
C SER A 190 5.18 66.85 -42.72
N LYS A 191 4.38 67.61 -41.97
CA LYS A 191 4.25 67.49 -40.51
C LYS A 191 3.78 66.10 -40.09
N ALA A 192 3.00 65.41 -40.93
CA ALA A 192 2.51 64.06 -40.65
C ALA A 192 3.60 62.99 -40.85
N ALA A 193 4.51 63.18 -41.83
CA ALA A 193 5.70 62.35 -41.97
C ALA A 193 6.67 62.56 -40.78
N VAL A 194 6.89 63.82 -40.38
CA VAL A 194 7.65 64.16 -39.16
C VAL A 194 7.03 63.52 -37.91
N GLY A 195 5.70 63.58 -37.79
CA GLY A 195 4.94 62.92 -36.73
C GLY A 195 5.18 61.41 -36.69
N LEU A 196 5.04 60.71 -37.83
CA LEU A 196 5.30 59.27 -37.93
C LEU A 196 6.74 58.90 -37.54
N CYS A 197 7.73 59.67 -38.01
CA CYS A 197 9.14 59.46 -37.66
C CYS A 197 9.38 59.60 -36.14
N ARG A 198 8.84 60.65 -35.51
CA ARG A 198 8.91 60.87 -34.05
C ARG A 198 8.13 59.83 -33.24
N ASP A 199 7.15 59.17 -33.83
CA ASP A 199 6.31 58.15 -33.18
C ASP A 199 7.04 56.80 -33.01
N PHE A 200 8.05 56.55 -33.86
CA PHE A 200 8.75 55.26 -33.95
C PHE A 200 10.27 55.34 -33.72
N VAL A 201 10.89 56.51 -33.75
CA VAL A 201 12.32 56.74 -33.48
C VAL A 201 12.47 57.89 -32.47
N ASP A 202 13.42 57.76 -31.54
CA ASP A 202 13.83 58.82 -30.61
C ASP A 202 15.34 59.08 -30.66
N GLY A 203 15.77 60.13 -29.96
CA GLY A 203 17.17 60.52 -29.85
C GLY A 203 17.73 61.17 -31.11
N ARG A 204 19.03 61.47 -31.04
CA ARG A 204 19.84 62.03 -32.15
C ARG A 204 21.23 61.41 -32.08
N GLU A 205 21.90 61.30 -33.22
CA GLU A 205 23.30 60.87 -33.34
C GLU A 205 23.58 59.61 -32.49
N GLN A 206 24.51 59.66 -31.54
CA GLN A 206 24.93 58.54 -30.68
C GLN A 206 23.82 58.00 -29.75
N ASN A 207 22.69 58.70 -29.59
CA ASN A 207 21.56 58.27 -28.76
C ASN A 207 20.31 57.89 -29.60
N LYS A 208 20.41 57.87 -30.94
CA LYS A 208 19.29 57.63 -31.85
C LYS A 208 18.84 56.16 -31.78
N HIS A 209 17.56 55.87 -31.60
CA HIS A 209 17.07 54.48 -31.43
C HIS A 209 15.59 54.31 -31.75
N TYR A 210 15.12 53.06 -31.91
CA TYR A 210 13.69 52.81 -32.12
C TYR A 210 12.88 52.82 -30.82
N LYS A 211 11.71 53.46 -30.87
CA LYS A 211 10.72 53.44 -29.79
C LYS A 211 10.06 52.07 -29.66
N ALA A 212 9.69 51.71 -28.43
CA ALA A 212 9.00 50.44 -28.12
C ALA A 212 7.73 50.18 -28.97
N LYS A 213 7.12 51.24 -29.53
CA LYS A 213 6.00 51.19 -30.47
C LYS A 213 6.32 50.33 -31.71
N VAL A 214 7.55 50.35 -32.23
CA VAL A 214 7.94 49.63 -33.48
C VAL A 214 7.77 48.12 -33.33
N PHE A 215 8.05 47.58 -32.15
CA PHE A 215 7.98 46.14 -31.89
C PHE A 215 6.53 45.62 -31.92
N GLY A 216 5.54 46.50 -31.74
CA GLY A 216 4.12 46.16 -31.72
C GLY A 216 3.39 46.21 -33.08
N THR A 217 4.02 46.73 -34.14
CA THR A 217 3.40 46.92 -35.47
C THR A 217 3.16 45.61 -36.22
N SER A 218 2.72 45.66 -37.47
CA SER A 218 2.62 44.47 -38.33
C SER A 218 4.00 43.94 -38.74
N THR A 219 4.03 42.65 -39.12
CA THR A 219 5.18 41.95 -39.71
C THR A 219 5.69 42.65 -40.98
N GLN A 220 4.79 43.21 -41.78
CA GLN A 220 5.13 44.03 -42.96
C GLN A 220 5.79 45.36 -42.57
N PHE A 221 5.26 46.10 -41.60
CA PHE A 221 5.85 47.37 -41.16
C PHE A 221 7.26 47.17 -40.59
N ARG A 222 7.45 46.19 -39.69
CA ARG A 222 8.79 45.86 -39.16
C ARG A 222 9.77 45.44 -40.25
N LYS A 223 9.32 44.75 -41.31
CA LYS A 223 10.16 44.35 -42.47
C LYS A 223 10.59 45.59 -43.26
N GLY A 224 9.63 46.46 -43.56
CA GLY A 224 9.88 47.77 -44.15
C GLY A 224 10.90 48.59 -43.36
N VAL A 225 10.79 48.65 -42.03
CA VAL A 225 11.75 49.38 -41.16
C VAL A 225 13.18 48.85 -41.33
N ILE A 226 13.38 47.54 -41.40
CA ILE A 226 14.71 46.95 -41.64
C ILE A 226 15.20 47.28 -43.06
N GLU A 227 14.35 47.16 -44.07
CA GLU A 227 14.71 47.47 -45.47
C GLU A 227 15.02 48.95 -45.70
N GLY A 228 14.30 49.86 -45.05
CA GLY A 228 14.54 51.30 -45.13
C GLY A 228 15.88 51.69 -44.51
N HIS A 229 16.20 51.11 -43.36
CA HIS A 229 17.47 51.37 -42.67
C HIS A 229 18.65 50.81 -43.48
N TYR A 230 18.53 49.61 -44.05
CA TYR A 230 19.51 49.10 -45.03
C TYR A 230 19.58 49.95 -46.31
N ALA A 231 18.46 50.53 -46.76
CA ALA A 231 18.47 51.34 -47.97
C ALA A 231 19.27 52.63 -47.80
N THR A 232 19.27 53.25 -46.61
CA THR A 232 20.09 54.41 -46.29
C THR A 232 21.50 53.99 -45.85
N ASP A 233 21.63 53.42 -44.64
CA ASP A 233 22.89 53.16 -43.94
C ASP A 233 23.56 51.83 -44.33
N GLY A 234 23.00 51.10 -45.30
CA GLY A 234 23.50 49.81 -45.75
C GLY A 234 24.51 49.86 -46.89
N GLU A 235 25.68 49.25 -46.67
CA GLU A 235 26.66 48.89 -47.69
C GLU A 235 26.38 47.49 -48.30
N ASN A 236 27.11 47.16 -49.38
CA ASN A 236 27.12 45.90 -50.17
C ASN A 236 27.25 44.56 -49.39
N ARG A 237 27.30 44.57 -48.06
CA ARG A 237 27.42 43.37 -47.21
C ARG A 237 26.20 43.14 -46.29
N ASN A 238 25.08 43.84 -46.55
CA ASN A 238 23.86 43.81 -45.74
C ASN A 238 24.15 44.09 -44.25
N ARG A 239 24.80 45.23 -43.98
CA ARG A 239 25.10 45.71 -42.62
C ARG A 239 24.61 47.14 -42.46
N ILE A 240 23.86 47.41 -41.41
CA ILE A 240 23.60 48.77 -40.91
C ILE A 240 24.83 49.20 -40.11
N TYR A 241 25.31 50.42 -40.29
CA TYR A 241 26.32 51.01 -39.41
C TYR A 241 25.65 52.00 -38.46
N THR A 242 26.08 52.05 -37.19
CA THR A 242 25.55 53.01 -36.24
C THR A 242 26.53 53.29 -35.09
N SER A 243 26.70 54.57 -34.75
CA SER A 243 27.44 55.01 -33.56
C SER A 243 26.60 54.91 -32.28
N SER A 244 25.32 54.54 -32.36
CA SER A 244 24.43 54.44 -31.19
C SER A 244 24.31 53.01 -30.65
N PRO A 245 24.71 52.75 -29.39
CA PRO A 245 24.47 51.47 -28.72
C PRO A 245 22.97 51.14 -28.61
N GLU A 246 22.13 52.13 -28.32
CA GLU A 246 20.67 51.96 -28.25
C GLU A 246 20.07 51.57 -29.61
N MET A 247 20.65 52.02 -30.73
CA MET A 247 20.23 51.53 -32.06
C MET A 247 20.59 50.05 -32.24
N VAL A 248 21.77 49.62 -31.80
CA VAL A 248 22.18 48.19 -31.85
C VAL A 248 21.18 47.33 -31.07
N GLU A 249 20.90 47.67 -29.82
CA GLU A 249 19.97 46.93 -28.97
C GLU A 249 18.55 46.90 -29.55
N THR A 250 18.05 48.04 -30.05
CA THR A 250 16.70 48.11 -30.62
C THR A 250 16.59 47.41 -31.97
N LEU A 251 17.65 47.37 -32.79
CA LEU A 251 17.75 46.52 -33.98
C LEU A 251 17.76 45.02 -33.60
N SER A 252 18.44 44.63 -32.53
CA SER A 252 18.46 43.25 -32.04
C SER A 252 17.08 42.78 -31.54
N MET A 253 16.33 43.63 -30.83
CA MET A 253 14.91 43.34 -30.50
C MET A 253 14.01 43.36 -31.75
N LEU A 254 14.23 44.28 -32.70
CA LEU A 254 13.46 44.32 -33.95
C LEU A 254 13.61 43.00 -34.74
N ALA A 255 14.84 42.50 -34.86
CA ALA A 255 15.16 41.18 -35.42
C ALA A 255 14.49 40.03 -34.64
N ALA A 256 14.52 40.06 -33.31
CA ALA A 256 13.89 39.04 -32.46
C ALA A 256 12.36 39.02 -32.54
N THR A 257 11.72 40.14 -32.88
CA THR A 257 10.27 40.18 -33.21
C THR A 257 9.94 39.72 -34.64
N GLN A 258 10.95 39.62 -35.51
CA GLN A 258 10.87 39.10 -36.88
C GLN A 258 11.33 37.63 -37.03
N GLY A 259 11.48 36.90 -35.92
CA GLY A 259 11.94 35.50 -35.98
C GLY A 259 13.34 35.35 -36.57
N THR A 260 14.23 36.31 -36.31
CA THR A 260 15.64 36.25 -36.72
C THR A 260 16.54 36.89 -35.65
N THR A 261 17.83 37.02 -35.93
CA THR A 261 18.79 37.68 -35.03
C THR A 261 19.76 38.58 -35.79
N THR A 262 20.62 39.26 -35.04
CA THR A 262 21.68 40.14 -35.53
C THR A 262 23.06 39.50 -35.33
N SER A 263 24.06 39.98 -36.08
CA SER A 263 25.48 39.92 -35.68
C SER A 263 26.00 41.34 -35.56
N VAL A 264 26.69 41.62 -34.46
CA VAL A 264 27.23 42.94 -34.15
C VAL A 264 28.74 42.89 -34.19
N TYR A 265 29.35 43.85 -34.88
CA TYR A 265 30.81 44.01 -34.92
C TYR A 265 31.17 45.44 -34.54
N LYS A 266 32.06 45.60 -33.56
CA LYS A 266 32.75 46.88 -33.31
C LYS A 266 33.76 47.10 -34.44
N ASP A 267 33.71 48.25 -35.09
CA ASP A 267 34.43 48.50 -36.34
C ASP A 267 35.41 49.67 -36.18
N ASP A 268 36.52 49.34 -35.52
CA ASP A 268 37.59 50.22 -35.01
C ASP A 268 38.65 50.59 -36.06
N ARG A 269 38.24 50.73 -37.34
CA ARG A 269 39.15 51.14 -38.41
C ARG A 269 39.51 52.62 -38.30
N GLU A 270 40.80 52.94 -38.41
CA GLU A 270 41.31 54.31 -38.51
C GLU A 270 40.72 55.07 -39.72
N GLY A 271 40.68 56.41 -39.62
CA GLY A 271 40.16 57.28 -40.69
C GLY A 271 38.64 57.44 -40.73
N ARG A 272 37.94 57.21 -39.61
CA ARG A 272 36.48 57.38 -39.50
C ARG A 272 36.07 58.72 -38.88
N LEU A 273 34.82 59.13 -39.15
CA LEU A 273 34.23 60.36 -38.63
C LEU A 273 33.84 60.21 -37.15
N GLY A 274 34.75 60.63 -36.27
CA GLY A 274 34.53 60.72 -34.82
C GLY A 274 35.33 59.69 -34.00
N GLU A 275 35.57 60.03 -32.72
CA GLU A 275 36.36 59.23 -31.78
C GLU A 275 35.58 58.04 -31.20
N ALA A 276 34.25 58.03 -31.33
CA ALA A 276 33.38 56.99 -30.80
C ALA A 276 33.32 55.76 -31.73
N PRO A 277 33.41 54.52 -31.20
CA PRO A 277 33.41 53.31 -32.02
C PRO A 277 32.05 53.07 -32.68
N ASN A 278 32.07 52.83 -33.99
CA ASN A 278 30.89 52.57 -34.80
C ASN A 278 30.60 51.06 -34.88
N HIS A 279 29.34 50.66 -34.77
CA HIS A 279 28.87 49.27 -34.72
C HIS A 279 28.25 48.86 -36.06
N ALA A 280 28.76 47.77 -36.65
CA ALA A 280 28.20 47.16 -37.86
C ALA A 280 27.23 46.02 -37.49
N VAL A 281 25.94 46.20 -37.77
CA VAL A 281 24.83 45.32 -37.42
C VAL A 281 24.31 44.59 -38.67
N LEU A 282 24.54 43.28 -38.74
CA LEU A 282 24.02 42.37 -39.77
C LEU A 282 22.74 41.69 -39.26
N VAL A 283 21.56 42.09 -39.74
CA VAL A 283 20.31 41.34 -39.50
C VAL A 283 20.27 40.12 -40.43
N TYR A 284 20.14 38.92 -39.87
CA TYR A 284 20.13 37.68 -40.66
C TYR A 284 18.85 37.48 -41.46
N GLN A 285 19.00 36.96 -42.67
CA GLN A 285 17.89 36.43 -43.47
C GLN A 285 17.62 34.95 -43.14
N PRO A 286 16.35 34.50 -43.17
CA PRO A 286 15.98 33.15 -42.74
C PRO A 286 16.40 32.02 -43.69
N ASN A 287 16.90 32.31 -44.89
CA ASN A 287 17.04 31.36 -46.00
C ASN A 287 18.19 30.32 -45.90
N ARG A 288 18.94 30.28 -44.79
CA ARG A 288 20.12 29.40 -44.60
C ARG A 288 20.02 28.59 -43.31
N GLU A 289 20.19 27.28 -43.37
CA GLU A 289 20.05 26.38 -42.21
C GLU A 289 21.25 26.35 -41.26
N LYS A 290 22.49 26.47 -41.78
CA LYS A 290 23.71 26.48 -40.97
C LYS A 290 24.83 27.34 -41.54
N TYR A 291 25.71 27.80 -40.65
CA TYR A 291 26.92 28.55 -40.99
C TYR A 291 28.11 27.98 -40.21
N GLY A 292 28.91 27.14 -40.87
CA GLY A 292 30.08 26.48 -40.27
C GLY A 292 29.74 25.75 -38.96
N GLU A 293 30.61 25.89 -37.96
CA GLU A 293 30.33 25.56 -36.55
C GLU A 293 29.95 26.81 -35.72
N TRP A 294 29.53 27.91 -36.36
CA TRP A 294 29.16 29.15 -35.66
C TRP A 294 27.68 29.13 -35.27
N TRP A 295 26.80 28.77 -36.20
CA TRP A 295 25.37 28.62 -35.88
C TRP A 295 24.63 27.62 -36.77
N PHE A 296 23.51 27.11 -36.25
CA PHE A 296 22.57 26.25 -36.97
C PHE A 296 21.13 26.47 -36.50
N LYS A 297 20.16 26.15 -37.37
CA LYS A 297 18.72 26.19 -37.06
C LYS A 297 18.21 24.81 -36.67
N GLN A 298 17.31 24.78 -35.68
CA GLN A 298 16.52 23.61 -35.33
C GLN A 298 15.37 23.99 -34.38
N ASP A 299 14.26 23.26 -34.41
CA ASP A 299 13.17 23.36 -33.41
C ASP A 299 12.58 24.79 -33.27
N SER A 300 12.43 25.48 -34.41
CA SER A 300 12.06 26.90 -34.51
C SER A 300 12.96 27.86 -33.72
N LYS A 301 14.23 27.46 -33.50
CA LYS A 301 15.25 28.24 -32.80
C LYS A 301 16.56 28.27 -33.62
N LEU A 302 17.33 29.34 -33.45
CA LEU A 302 18.64 29.55 -34.08
C LEU A 302 19.70 29.49 -32.99
N TRP A 303 20.59 28.50 -33.06
CA TRP A 303 21.59 28.20 -32.04
C TRP A 303 22.93 28.82 -32.43
N VAL A 304 23.44 29.76 -31.64
CA VAL A 304 24.70 30.49 -31.91
C VAL A 304 25.74 30.19 -30.84
N ARG A 305 26.97 29.90 -31.29
CA ARG A 305 28.10 29.50 -30.45
C ARG A 305 28.58 30.60 -29.48
N ILE A 306 28.90 30.19 -28.26
CA ILE A 306 29.64 30.95 -27.25
C ILE A 306 31.10 30.99 -27.66
N LYS A 307 31.65 32.20 -27.77
CA LYS A 307 33.03 32.50 -28.13
C LYS A 307 33.95 32.48 -26.90
N SER A 308 33.60 33.27 -25.89
CA SER A 308 34.35 33.41 -24.64
C SER A 308 33.41 33.72 -23.47
N ILE A 309 33.92 33.52 -22.26
CA ILE A 309 33.22 33.81 -21.00
C ILE A 309 34.24 34.41 -20.06
N GLU A 310 33.91 35.56 -19.46
CA GLU A 310 34.78 36.30 -18.55
C GLU A 310 34.03 36.61 -17.25
N ARG A 311 34.74 36.67 -16.12
CA ARG A 311 34.15 37.07 -14.84
C ARG A 311 33.86 38.58 -14.86
N ALA A 312 32.71 38.98 -14.35
CA ALA A 312 32.32 40.38 -14.17
C ALA A 312 32.19 40.71 -12.67
N ALA A 313 32.21 42.01 -12.34
CA ALA A 313 32.01 42.45 -10.96
C ALA A 313 30.64 42.02 -10.42
N ASN A 314 30.58 41.65 -9.13
CA ASN A 314 29.33 41.30 -8.47
C ASN A 314 28.31 42.45 -8.58
N SER A 315 27.03 42.10 -8.76
CA SER A 315 25.99 43.09 -9.03
C SER A 315 24.63 42.69 -8.46
N THR A 316 23.71 43.66 -8.43
CA THR A 316 22.29 43.36 -8.29
C THR A 316 21.77 42.83 -9.62
N ALA A 317 21.20 41.63 -9.58
CA ALA A 317 20.72 40.91 -10.74
C ALA A 317 19.26 40.46 -10.56
N TYR A 318 18.58 40.23 -11.67
CA TYR A 318 17.13 40.20 -11.73
C TYR A 318 16.65 38.99 -12.54
N CYS A 319 15.59 38.34 -12.08
CA CYS A 319 14.99 37.21 -12.77
C CYS A 319 13.53 37.49 -13.11
N PHE A 320 13.08 37.08 -14.29
CA PHE A 320 11.66 36.98 -14.59
C PHE A 320 11.13 35.57 -14.23
N GLU A 321 9.91 35.45 -13.77
CA GLU A 321 9.25 34.20 -13.36
C GLU A 321 7.95 34.08 -14.14
N VAL A 322 7.92 33.24 -15.17
CA VAL A 322 6.74 33.09 -16.06
C VAL A 322 5.62 32.30 -15.38
N LYS A 323 4.43 32.92 -15.33
CA LYS A 323 3.18 32.32 -14.86
C LYS A 323 2.57 31.42 -15.94
N GLY A 324 3.17 30.25 -16.12
CA GLY A 324 2.69 29.17 -16.98
C GLY A 324 3.21 29.23 -18.43
N GLY A 325 3.50 28.05 -19.00
CA GLY A 325 4.13 27.89 -20.31
C GLY A 325 5.59 27.40 -20.23
N GLU A 326 6.36 27.66 -21.29
CA GLU A 326 7.82 27.46 -21.27
C GLU A 326 8.48 28.55 -20.41
N PRO A 327 9.49 28.23 -19.58
CA PRO A 327 10.13 29.16 -18.65
C PRO A 327 11.18 30.04 -19.36
N LEU A 328 10.74 30.75 -20.40
CA LEU A 328 11.58 31.51 -21.32
C LEU A 328 11.24 33.00 -21.30
N PHE A 329 12.22 33.83 -21.68
CA PHE A 329 12.02 35.20 -22.13
C PHE A 329 13.15 35.66 -23.06
N THR A 330 12.86 36.70 -23.84
CA THR A 330 13.84 37.30 -24.75
C THR A 330 14.58 38.43 -24.06
N ILE A 331 15.91 38.33 -23.94
CA ILE A 331 16.78 39.42 -23.52
C ILE A 331 16.75 40.48 -24.62
N GLY A 332 16.40 41.72 -24.28
CA GLY A 332 16.06 42.75 -25.25
C GLY A 332 17.24 43.47 -25.90
N THR A 333 18.41 43.44 -25.29
CA THR A 333 19.67 43.98 -25.82
C THR A 333 20.24 43.16 -26.98
N THR A 334 19.96 41.86 -26.99
CA THR A 334 20.59 40.89 -27.90
C THR A 334 19.58 40.08 -28.71
N GLY A 335 18.34 39.93 -28.25
CA GLY A 335 17.36 39.01 -28.82
C GLY A 335 17.52 37.55 -28.35
N VAL A 336 18.48 37.25 -27.47
CA VAL A 336 18.73 35.88 -26.96
C VAL A 336 17.54 35.37 -26.17
N LEU A 337 17.16 34.11 -26.40
CA LEU A 337 16.06 33.44 -25.72
C LEU A 337 16.60 32.62 -24.53
N THR A 338 16.49 33.14 -23.31
CA THR A 338 17.09 32.51 -22.13
C THR A 338 16.06 31.92 -21.15
N HIS A 339 16.51 31.04 -20.26
CA HIS A 339 15.69 30.42 -19.23
C HIS A 339 15.48 31.39 -18.05
N ASN A 340 14.32 31.27 -17.41
CA ASN A 340 13.89 32.15 -16.33
C ASN A 340 13.61 31.39 -15.03
N CYS A 341 13.04 32.03 -14.01
CA CYS A 341 12.75 31.41 -12.75
C CYS A 341 11.51 30.50 -12.86
N ARG A 342 11.75 29.19 -12.94
CA ARG A 342 10.77 28.15 -12.57
C ARG A 342 11.16 27.55 -11.22
N LEU A 343 10.21 26.91 -10.55
CA LEU A 343 10.42 26.18 -9.29
C LEU A 343 11.42 25.02 -9.52
N ARG A 344 12.72 25.30 -9.30
CA ARG A 344 13.80 24.30 -9.22
C ARG A 344 14.13 24.10 -7.76
N LEU A 345 13.61 23.00 -7.20
CA LEU A 345 14.16 22.38 -6.00
C LEU A 345 15.67 22.13 -6.22
N ASP A 346 16.53 22.46 -5.25
CA ASP A 346 17.96 22.07 -5.29
C ASP A 346 18.03 20.57 -5.60
N LYS A 347 18.82 20.14 -6.59
CA LYS A 347 18.97 18.72 -6.96
C LYS A 347 19.45 17.85 -5.78
N ARG A 348 20.08 18.43 -4.75
CA ARG A 348 20.40 17.76 -3.47
C ARG A 348 19.13 17.49 -2.64
N GLU A 349 18.24 18.47 -2.49
CA GLU A 349 16.90 18.31 -1.87
C GLU A 349 15.95 17.48 -2.75
N LEU A 350 16.09 17.52 -4.07
CA LEU A 350 15.29 16.76 -5.02
C LEU A 350 15.66 15.27 -5.01
N LYS A 351 16.94 14.94 -4.77
CA LYS A 351 17.33 13.57 -4.36
C LYS A 351 16.58 13.18 -3.09
N LYS A 352 16.60 14.02 -2.03
CA LYS A 352 15.85 13.76 -0.79
C LYS A 352 14.32 13.60 -0.99
N ARG A 353 13.74 14.18 -2.05
CA ARG A 353 12.30 14.15 -2.36
C ARG A 353 11.86 13.20 -3.50
N GLY A 354 12.71 12.27 -3.93
CA GLY A 354 12.32 10.97 -4.49
C GLY A 354 11.15 10.90 -5.49
N GLY A 355 11.03 11.81 -6.46
CA GLY A 355 9.93 11.77 -7.42
C GLY A 355 9.96 12.85 -8.49
N GLY A 356 9.08 12.71 -9.49
CA GLY A 356 8.82 13.76 -10.48
C GLY A 356 7.85 14.81 -9.94
N LEU A 357 8.02 16.07 -10.36
CA LEU A 357 7.35 17.25 -9.78
C LEU A 357 5.81 17.18 -9.73
N PHE A 358 5.18 16.38 -10.60
CA PHE A 358 3.72 16.23 -10.73
C PHE A 358 3.27 14.76 -10.72
N GLY A 359 4.03 13.90 -10.05
CA GLY A 359 3.70 12.49 -9.89
C GLY A 359 4.84 11.55 -10.29
N SER A 360 4.87 10.41 -9.60
CA SER A 360 5.83 9.33 -9.85
C SER A 360 5.44 8.51 -11.08
N ASN A 361 6.29 8.56 -12.11
CA ASN A 361 6.48 7.41 -13.02
C ASN A 361 6.77 6.16 -12.15
N PRO A 362 6.44 4.91 -12.55
CA PRO A 362 6.45 3.73 -11.65
C PRO A 362 7.88 3.16 -11.39
N LYS A 363 8.84 4.06 -11.15
CA LYS A 363 10.25 3.83 -10.81
C LYS A 363 10.61 4.40 -9.42
N THR A 364 9.62 4.78 -8.62
CA THR A 364 9.76 5.23 -7.22
C THR A 364 8.52 4.82 -6.39
N GLY A 365 8.66 4.90 -5.07
CA GLY A 365 7.74 4.48 -4.02
C GLY A 365 8.53 4.34 -2.70
N SER A 366 7.94 3.72 -1.68
CA SER A 366 8.64 3.42 -0.42
C SER A 366 9.19 1.99 -0.41
N VAL A 367 10.40 1.79 0.13
CA VAL A 367 10.95 0.45 0.43
C VAL A 367 10.27 -0.15 1.68
N GLY A 368 9.75 0.70 2.57
CA GLY A 368 9.09 0.33 3.81
C GLY A 368 8.67 1.57 4.60
N VAL A 369 7.57 1.45 5.34
CA VAL A 369 7.02 2.50 6.20
C VAL A 369 7.07 2.03 7.65
N VAL A 370 7.65 2.84 8.54
CA VAL A 370 7.65 2.62 9.98
C VAL A 370 6.87 3.76 10.65
N THR A 371 5.74 3.44 11.30
CA THR A 371 4.91 4.45 12.00
C THR A 371 5.34 4.62 13.44
N ILE A 372 5.70 5.84 13.82
CA ILE A 372 5.95 6.26 15.20
C ILE A 372 4.63 6.56 15.92
N ASN A 373 4.48 6.00 17.12
CA ASN A 373 3.28 6.12 17.95
C ASN A 373 3.40 7.29 18.94
N MET A 374 3.17 8.52 18.47
CA MET A 374 3.42 9.75 19.24
C MET A 374 2.70 9.83 20.60
N PRO A 375 1.44 9.37 20.78
CA PRO A 375 0.73 9.47 22.05
C PRO A 375 1.45 8.77 23.20
N ARG A 376 2.08 7.62 22.91
CA ARG A 376 2.90 6.89 23.88
C ARG A 376 4.18 7.64 24.24
N ILE A 377 4.77 8.42 23.32
CA ILE A 377 5.92 9.27 23.65
C ILE A 377 5.44 10.41 24.56
N GLY A 378 4.34 11.09 24.21
CA GLY A 378 3.77 12.18 24.99
C GLY A 378 3.35 11.78 26.41
N TYR A 379 2.90 10.54 26.61
CA TYR A 379 2.55 10.01 27.94
C TYR A 379 3.74 9.53 28.78
N LEU A 380 4.87 9.16 28.15
CA LEU A 380 6.03 8.63 28.84
C LEU A 380 7.15 9.65 29.07
N ALA A 381 7.14 10.76 28.33
CA ALA A 381 8.06 11.88 28.47
C ALA A 381 7.65 12.79 29.62
N LYS A 382 8.64 13.39 30.31
CA LYS A 382 8.43 14.35 31.41
C LYS A 382 8.27 15.80 30.94
N ASP A 383 8.92 16.11 29.83
CA ASP A 383 9.13 17.45 29.30
C ASP A 383 9.41 17.38 27.78
N GLU A 384 9.61 18.54 27.13
CA GLU A 384 9.86 18.62 25.69
C GLU A 384 11.15 17.92 25.24
N ASP A 385 12.19 17.88 26.08
CA ASP A 385 13.51 17.39 25.69
C ASP A 385 13.58 15.86 25.86
N ASP A 386 13.01 15.31 26.93
CA ASP A 386 12.76 13.87 27.12
C ASP A 386 11.84 13.31 26.01
N PHE A 387 10.89 14.11 25.51
CA PHE A 387 10.07 13.75 24.34
C PHE A 387 10.93 13.61 23.08
N LEU A 388 11.77 14.60 22.79
CA LEU A 388 12.60 14.61 21.59
C LEU A 388 13.72 13.56 21.64
N GLU A 389 14.32 13.30 22.80
CA GLU A 389 15.33 12.25 22.98
C GLU A 389 14.75 10.85 22.73
N ARG A 390 13.52 10.59 23.20
CA ARG A 390 12.78 9.34 22.92
C ARG A 390 12.39 9.21 21.46
N LEU A 391 11.98 10.31 20.84
CA LEU A 391 11.66 10.34 19.41
C LEU A 391 12.90 10.01 18.57
N ASP A 392 14.07 10.56 18.89
CA ASP A 392 15.31 10.25 18.16
C ASP A 392 15.68 8.76 18.26
N LYS A 393 15.66 8.20 19.48
CA LYS A 393 15.94 6.78 19.72
C LYS A 393 15.04 5.87 18.87
N LEU A 394 13.76 6.22 18.71
CA LEU A 394 12.82 5.49 17.86
C LEU A 394 13.03 5.76 16.36
N MET A 395 13.45 6.95 15.96
CA MET A 395 13.79 7.28 14.58
C MET A 395 15.08 6.60 14.11
N LEU A 396 16.08 6.48 14.98
CA LEU A 396 17.32 5.73 14.72
C LEU A 396 17.02 4.24 14.51
N LEU A 397 16.21 3.62 15.38
CA LEU A 397 15.78 2.23 15.21
C LEU A 397 14.96 2.02 13.91
N ALA A 398 14.12 2.99 13.55
CA ALA A 398 13.40 2.98 12.28
C ALA A 398 14.34 3.11 11.08
N LYS A 399 15.35 3.98 11.13
CA LYS A 399 16.40 4.13 10.12
C LYS A 399 17.15 2.82 9.90
N GLU A 400 17.65 2.19 10.96
CA GLU A 400 18.33 0.88 10.90
C GLU A 400 17.46 -0.18 10.22
N SER A 401 16.20 -0.31 10.66
CA SER A 401 15.25 -1.28 10.11
C SER A 401 14.99 -1.08 8.61
N LEU A 402 14.93 0.18 8.16
CA LEU A 402 14.69 0.52 6.76
C LEU A 402 15.90 0.28 5.86
N GLU A 403 17.11 0.54 6.34
CA GLU A 403 18.33 0.35 5.54
C GLU A 403 18.76 -1.12 5.46
N ILE A 404 18.61 -1.90 6.54
CA ILE A 404 18.74 -3.38 6.48
C ILE A 404 17.77 -3.93 5.42
N LYS A 405 16.54 -3.43 5.39
CA LYS A 405 15.54 -3.83 4.39
C LYS A 405 15.95 -3.42 2.97
N ARG A 406 16.53 -2.22 2.79
CA ARG A 406 17.02 -1.68 1.51
C ARG A 406 18.15 -2.54 0.94
N GLU A 407 19.15 -2.87 1.76
CA GLU A 407 20.28 -3.74 1.37
C GLU A 407 19.76 -5.10 0.88
N VAL A 408 18.86 -5.72 1.64
CA VAL A 408 18.23 -7.00 1.29
C VAL A 408 17.51 -6.90 -0.06
N ILE A 409 16.64 -5.92 -0.30
CA ILE A 409 15.92 -5.84 -1.58
C ILE A 409 16.82 -5.50 -2.78
N GLU A 410 17.92 -4.76 -2.57
CA GLU A 410 18.91 -4.48 -3.61
C GLU A 410 19.69 -5.76 -3.99
N GLY A 411 20.19 -6.50 -2.99
CA GLY A 411 20.87 -7.79 -3.20
C GLY A 411 19.98 -8.83 -3.88
N LEU A 412 18.69 -8.91 -3.50
CA LEU A 412 17.70 -9.78 -4.13
C LEU A 412 17.39 -9.34 -5.59
N THR A 413 17.30 -8.04 -5.88
CA THR A 413 17.08 -7.53 -7.26
C THR A 413 18.32 -7.75 -8.14
N GLN A 414 19.53 -7.48 -7.65
CA GLN A 414 20.78 -7.82 -8.33
C GLN A 414 20.83 -9.31 -8.65
N SER A 415 20.46 -10.17 -7.69
CA SER A 415 20.32 -11.63 -7.84
C SER A 415 19.16 -12.09 -8.74
N GLY A 416 18.39 -11.16 -9.33
CA GLY A 416 17.33 -11.47 -10.30
C GLY A 416 16.04 -12.02 -9.72
N LEU A 417 15.81 -11.92 -8.40
CA LEU A 417 14.56 -12.37 -7.77
C LEU A 417 13.38 -11.43 -8.01
N HIS A 418 13.62 -10.17 -8.33
CA HIS A 418 12.60 -9.18 -8.69
C HIS A 418 12.71 -8.82 -10.18
N PRO A 419 12.47 -9.74 -11.14
CA PRO A 419 12.81 -9.53 -12.55
C PRO A 419 12.08 -8.34 -13.19
N TYR A 420 10.80 -8.12 -12.85
CA TYR A 420 10.04 -6.95 -13.31
C TYR A 420 10.62 -5.64 -12.76
N SER A 421 10.88 -5.56 -11.45
CA SER A 421 11.53 -4.39 -10.85
C SER A 421 12.94 -4.17 -11.42
N LYS A 422 13.72 -5.24 -11.62
CA LYS A 422 15.05 -5.20 -12.24
C LYS A 422 15.02 -4.60 -13.66
N PHE A 423 13.96 -4.90 -14.42
CA PHE A 423 13.72 -4.33 -15.74
C PHE A 423 13.32 -2.85 -15.67
N TYR A 424 12.25 -2.50 -14.93
CA TYR A 424 11.76 -1.11 -14.86
C TYR A 424 12.72 -0.15 -14.16
N LEU A 425 13.53 -0.66 -13.21
CA LEU A 425 14.57 0.10 -12.49
C LEU A 425 15.96 -0.05 -13.13
N SER A 426 16.08 -0.68 -14.31
CA SER A 426 17.37 -0.87 -14.98
C SER A 426 18.09 0.45 -15.28
N ASP A 427 17.34 1.51 -15.60
CA ASP A 427 17.90 2.84 -15.82
C ASP A 427 18.38 3.51 -14.53
N ILE A 428 17.73 3.21 -13.39
CA ILE A 428 18.18 3.67 -12.07
C ILE A 428 19.50 2.97 -11.71
N LYS A 429 19.60 1.66 -11.95
CA LYS A 429 20.84 0.88 -11.77
C LYS A 429 21.99 1.40 -12.64
N LYS A 430 21.72 1.74 -13.91
CA LYS A 430 22.71 2.37 -14.80
C LYS A 430 23.17 3.75 -14.30
N GLY A 431 22.25 4.55 -13.77
CA GLY A 431 22.54 5.93 -13.34
C GLY A 431 23.15 6.08 -11.94
N PHE A 432 22.88 5.15 -11.03
CA PHE A 432 23.25 5.26 -9.61
C PHE A 432 24.02 4.05 -9.05
N GLY A 433 24.22 2.98 -9.81
CA GLY A 433 24.82 1.74 -9.31
C GLY A 433 23.87 0.87 -8.47
N GLU A 434 22.66 1.32 -8.16
CA GLU A 434 21.64 0.63 -7.35
C GLU A 434 20.24 0.71 -8.00
N TYR A 435 19.42 -0.35 -7.90
CA TYR A 435 18.04 -0.36 -8.44
C TYR A 435 17.10 0.49 -7.60
N TRP A 436 17.15 0.36 -6.28
CA TRP A 436 16.17 0.97 -5.37
C TRP A 436 16.56 2.39 -4.90
N LYS A 437 17.60 3.02 -5.45
CA LYS A 437 18.11 4.32 -4.99
C LYS A 437 17.06 5.44 -4.99
N ASN A 438 16.15 5.40 -5.96
CA ASN A 438 15.04 6.35 -6.09
C ASN A 438 13.80 6.02 -5.22
N HIS A 439 13.87 5.06 -4.28
CA HIS A 439 12.77 4.71 -3.37
C HIS A 439 13.05 5.15 -1.93
N PHE A 440 12.02 5.63 -1.23
CA PHE A 440 12.12 6.17 0.12
C PHE A 440 12.26 5.11 1.21
N SER A 441 13.09 5.40 2.21
CA SER A 441 13.02 4.85 3.57
C SER A 441 12.04 5.74 4.35
N THR A 442 10.82 5.25 4.58
CA THR A 442 9.73 6.09 5.09
C THR A 442 9.55 5.93 6.59
N ILE A 443 9.59 7.05 7.32
CA ILE A 443 9.17 7.13 8.72
C ILE A 443 7.87 7.93 8.74
N GLY A 444 6.78 7.34 9.26
CA GLY A 444 5.49 8.01 9.42
C GLY A 444 5.17 8.24 10.89
N LEU A 445 4.05 8.93 11.17
CA LEU A 445 3.56 9.12 12.54
C LEU A 445 2.04 8.99 12.64
N ILE A 446 1.54 8.81 13.86
CA ILE A 446 0.10 8.81 14.21
C ILE A 446 -0.09 9.54 15.56
N GLY A 447 -1.20 10.26 15.74
CA GLY A 447 -1.63 10.78 17.03
C GLY A 447 -0.86 11.98 17.60
N MET A 448 -0.43 12.95 16.78
CA MET A 448 0.29 14.14 17.31
C MET A 448 -0.55 14.91 18.33
N ASN A 449 -1.84 15.16 18.04
CA ASN A 449 -2.77 15.83 18.95
C ASN A 449 -2.90 15.13 20.29
N ASP A 450 -3.07 13.81 20.26
CA ASP A 450 -3.17 12.99 21.47
C ASP A 450 -1.83 12.97 22.23
N ALA A 451 -0.69 13.16 21.56
CA ALA A 451 0.61 13.33 22.21
C ALA A 451 0.73 14.67 22.96
N LEU A 452 0.31 15.79 22.36
CA LEU A 452 0.25 17.10 23.01
C LEU A 452 -0.65 17.07 24.26
N LEU A 453 -1.78 16.37 24.16
CA LEU A 453 -2.76 16.24 25.25
C LEU A 453 -2.18 15.48 26.46
N ASN A 454 -1.30 14.51 26.22
CA ASN A 454 -0.62 13.77 27.28
C ASN A 454 0.56 14.55 27.88
N LEU A 455 1.39 15.21 27.05
CA LEU A 455 2.61 15.89 27.52
C LEU A 455 2.33 17.25 28.15
N MET A 456 1.48 18.06 27.51
CA MET A 456 1.35 19.50 27.81
C MET A 456 -0.08 19.91 28.19
N ASN A 457 -1.06 18.99 28.13
CA ASN A 457 -2.49 19.30 28.21
C ASN A 457 -2.97 20.30 27.13
N LEU A 458 -2.31 20.31 25.97
CA LEU A 458 -2.65 21.15 24.81
C LEU A 458 -3.17 20.30 23.64
N SER A 459 -3.81 20.94 22.67
CA SER A 459 -4.30 20.32 21.43
C SER A 459 -3.63 20.92 20.19
N MET A 460 -3.85 20.28 19.03
CA MET A 460 -3.47 20.83 17.72
C MET A 460 -4.30 22.07 17.30
N GLY A 461 -5.23 22.55 18.14
CA GLY A 461 -5.92 23.83 17.96
C GLY A 461 -5.30 25.00 18.72
N ASP A 462 -4.43 24.72 19.70
CA ASP A 462 -3.82 25.75 20.55
C ASP A 462 -2.54 26.30 19.89
N PRO A 463 -2.28 27.63 19.88
CA PRO A 463 -1.11 28.19 19.21
C PRO A 463 0.23 27.60 19.67
N GLU A 464 0.41 27.39 20.98
CA GLU A 464 1.60 26.76 21.56
C GLU A 464 1.65 25.25 21.25
N GLY A 465 0.49 24.58 21.14
CA GLY A 465 0.40 23.18 20.73
C GLY A 465 0.82 22.98 19.27
N ILE A 466 0.36 23.84 18.36
CA ILE A 466 0.80 23.87 16.94
C ILE A 466 2.30 24.17 16.85
N LYS A 467 2.80 25.14 17.62
CA LYS A 467 4.22 25.51 17.69
C LYS A 467 5.11 24.35 18.17
N PHE A 468 4.69 23.58 19.18
CA PHE A 468 5.41 22.37 19.59
C PHE A 468 5.29 21.22 18.57
N ALA A 469 4.11 21.03 17.96
CA ALA A 469 3.94 20.07 16.86
C ALA A 469 4.82 20.41 15.64
N LEU A 470 5.02 21.70 15.35
CA LEU A 470 6.00 22.17 14.36
C LEU A 470 7.42 21.84 14.82
N LYS A 471 7.82 22.17 16.05
CA LYS A 471 9.14 21.78 16.62
C LYS A 471 9.41 20.28 16.45
N ILE A 472 8.41 19.42 16.70
CA ILE A 472 8.50 17.97 16.46
C ILE A 472 8.65 17.64 14.96
N LEU A 473 7.78 18.14 14.09
CA LEU A 473 7.82 17.82 12.65
C LEU A 473 9.10 18.33 11.98
N GLU A 474 9.60 19.49 12.40
CA GLU A 474 10.87 20.06 11.93
C GLU A 474 12.08 19.30 12.47
N PHE A 475 12.05 18.85 13.74
CA PHE A 475 13.03 17.93 14.30
C PHE A 475 13.08 16.63 13.50
N MET A 476 11.94 15.97 13.28
CA MET A 476 11.86 14.75 12.45
C MET A 476 12.42 15.01 11.03
N ARG A 477 12.04 16.12 10.40
CA ARG A 477 12.54 16.51 9.06
C ARG A 477 14.05 16.75 9.05
N GLY A 478 14.62 17.30 10.13
CA GLY A 478 16.05 17.45 10.36
C GLY A 478 16.76 16.10 10.46
N ARG A 479 16.30 15.21 11.35
CA ARG A 479 16.87 13.86 11.52
C ARG A 479 16.76 13.01 10.25
N LEU A 480 15.67 13.15 9.49
CA LEU A 480 15.58 12.57 8.14
C LEU A 480 16.58 13.19 7.16
N ALA A 481 16.91 14.47 7.24
CA ALA A 481 17.96 15.09 6.42
C ALA A 481 19.36 14.57 6.79
N ASP A 482 19.63 14.37 8.08
CA ASP A 482 20.87 13.76 8.59
C ASP A 482 21.02 12.33 8.07
N PHE A 483 20.00 11.48 8.25
CA PHE A 483 20.02 10.09 7.78
C PHE A 483 20.25 9.99 6.27
N GLN A 484 19.79 10.97 5.48
CA GLN A 484 20.02 11.06 4.05
C GLN A 484 21.45 11.49 3.68
N ALA A 485 22.08 12.32 4.50
CA ALA A 485 23.48 12.68 4.35
C ALA A 485 24.40 11.51 4.76
N GLU A 486 24.08 10.83 5.86
CA GLU A 486 24.83 9.69 6.40
C GLU A 486 24.80 8.45 5.49
N THR A 487 23.63 8.09 4.96
CA THR A 487 23.45 6.84 4.17
C THR A 487 23.53 7.04 2.66
N GLY A 488 23.38 8.29 2.18
CA GLY A 488 23.19 8.59 0.76
C GLY A 488 21.91 8.01 0.15
N ASN A 489 21.03 7.43 0.95
CA ASN A 489 19.71 6.95 0.57
C ASN A 489 18.64 7.99 0.93
N ILE A 490 17.45 7.89 0.33
CA ILE A 490 16.44 8.94 0.39
C ILE A 490 15.34 8.57 1.39
N TYR A 491 14.84 9.54 2.16
CA TYR A 491 13.90 9.33 3.27
C TYR A 491 12.75 10.34 3.20
N ASN A 492 11.55 9.91 3.61
CA ASN A 492 10.42 10.82 3.74
C ASN A 492 9.59 10.62 5.02
N LEU A 493 8.91 11.71 5.38
CA LEU A 493 7.92 11.80 6.45
C LEU A 493 6.52 11.64 5.83
N GLU A 494 5.70 10.70 6.33
CA GLU A 494 4.36 10.38 5.80
C GLU A 494 3.25 10.23 6.89
N ALA A 495 1.98 10.25 6.46
CA ALA A 495 0.79 9.98 7.28
C ALA A 495 0.23 8.56 7.06
N THR A 496 -0.19 7.83 8.11
CA THR A 496 -0.36 6.34 8.04
C THR A 496 -1.67 5.74 8.63
N PRO A 497 -2.31 4.71 7.99
CA PRO A 497 -3.59 4.06 8.41
C PRO A 497 -3.52 2.53 8.76
N ALA A 498 -4.65 1.81 8.95
CA ALA A 498 -4.69 0.37 9.38
C ALA A 498 -5.93 -0.54 8.96
N GLU A 499 -5.72 -1.89 8.82
CA GLU A 499 -6.61 -3.11 9.10
C GLU A 499 -7.46 -3.97 8.07
N GLY A 500 -7.85 -5.22 8.48
CA GLY A 500 -8.86 -6.18 7.88
C GLY A 500 -8.95 -7.67 8.44
N SER A 501 -10.08 -8.43 8.24
CA SER A 501 -10.54 -9.65 9.03
C SER A 501 -11.07 -10.94 8.26
N LEU A 502 -11.62 -12.02 8.91
CA LEU A 502 -12.08 -13.36 8.36
C LEU A 502 -13.61 -13.56 8.17
N ALA A 503 -14.11 -14.69 7.65
CA ALA A 503 -15.55 -15.01 7.40
C ALA A 503 -16.30 -15.80 8.53
N PRO A 504 -17.63 -16.02 8.46
CA PRO A 504 -18.44 -16.62 9.54
C PRO A 504 -18.58 -18.15 9.53
N HIS A 505 -18.75 -18.75 8.35
CA HIS A 505 -19.07 -20.18 8.18
C HIS A 505 -17.82 -21.07 8.21
N GLU A 506 -16.65 -20.48 8.34
CA GLU A 506 -15.40 -21.22 8.51
C GLU A 506 -15.38 -21.92 9.86
N LYS A 507 -15.08 -23.23 9.84
CA LYS A 507 -14.82 -23.95 11.09
C LYS A 507 -13.41 -23.59 11.60
N VAL A 508 -13.32 -23.12 12.84
CA VAL A 508 -12.06 -22.92 13.57
C VAL A 508 -11.83 -24.06 14.57
N LEU A 509 -10.56 -24.37 14.85
CA LEU A 509 -10.20 -25.37 15.84
C LEU A 509 -9.96 -24.71 17.21
N ILE A 510 -10.84 -24.98 18.16
CA ILE A 510 -10.78 -24.45 19.53
C ILE A 510 -10.65 -25.58 20.56
N CYS A 511 -10.33 -25.23 21.80
CA CYS A 511 -10.46 -26.09 22.97
C CYS A 511 -11.05 -25.31 24.15
N GLN A 512 -11.92 -25.94 24.93
CA GLN A 512 -12.51 -25.41 26.17
C GLN A 512 -12.31 -26.44 27.30
N SER A 513 -12.89 -27.63 27.12
CA SER A 513 -12.62 -28.85 27.89
C SER A 513 -11.92 -29.91 27.03
N GLU A 514 -12.33 -30.01 25.77
CA GLU A 514 -11.76 -30.87 24.73
C GLU A 514 -11.64 -30.08 23.41
N PRO A 515 -10.75 -30.51 22.47
CA PRO A 515 -10.61 -29.88 21.17
C PRO A 515 -11.85 -30.13 20.31
N LYS A 516 -12.31 -29.11 19.57
CA LYS A 516 -13.44 -29.25 18.64
C LYS A 516 -13.40 -28.24 17.50
N PHE A 517 -14.00 -28.65 16.38
CA PHE A 517 -14.28 -27.77 15.25
C PHE A 517 -15.62 -27.06 15.48
N VAL A 518 -15.64 -25.73 15.42
CA VAL A 518 -16.89 -24.93 15.50
C VAL A 518 -16.90 -23.88 14.41
N GLU A 519 -18.06 -23.58 13.85
CA GLU A 519 -18.22 -22.40 12.98
C GLU A 519 -17.92 -21.14 13.81
N ILE A 520 -16.95 -20.32 13.37
CA ILE A 520 -16.52 -19.13 14.11
C ILE A 520 -17.70 -18.16 14.33
N GLY A 521 -18.62 -18.05 13.37
CA GLY A 521 -19.84 -17.26 13.50
C GLY A 521 -20.66 -17.67 14.73
N LYS A 522 -21.11 -18.92 14.78
CA LYS A 522 -21.91 -19.47 15.90
C LYS A 522 -21.17 -19.35 17.23
N LEU A 523 -19.88 -19.69 17.27
CA LEU A 523 -19.07 -19.59 18.48
C LEU A 523 -19.09 -18.17 19.07
N VAL A 524 -18.79 -17.18 18.23
CA VAL A 524 -18.72 -15.78 18.67
C VAL A 524 -20.11 -15.28 18.98
N ASP A 525 -21.10 -15.53 18.13
CA ASP A 525 -22.50 -15.12 18.34
C ASP A 525 -23.06 -15.62 19.68
N GLU A 526 -22.86 -16.91 20.01
CA GLU A 526 -23.28 -17.47 21.31
C GLU A 526 -22.59 -16.81 22.50
N TYR A 527 -21.29 -16.53 22.40
CA TYR A 527 -20.52 -15.91 23.48
C TYR A 527 -20.94 -14.46 23.71
N MET A 528 -21.18 -13.71 22.63
CA MET A 528 -21.72 -12.35 22.64
C MET A 528 -23.13 -12.35 23.28
N GLU A 529 -24.02 -13.22 22.80
CA GLU A 529 -25.42 -13.30 23.26
C GLU A 529 -25.54 -13.62 24.76
N LYS A 530 -24.60 -14.41 25.30
CA LYS A 530 -24.51 -14.76 26.74
C LYS A 530 -23.81 -13.70 27.62
N ASN A 531 -23.26 -12.64 27.03
CA ASN A 531 -22.48 -11.61 27.72
C ASN A 531 -22.73 -10.21 27.14
N LYS A 532 -23.99 -9.87 26.80
CA LYS A 532 -24.34 -8.63 26.08
C LYS A 532 -23.83 -7.37 26.77
N GLU A 533 -23.97 -7.33 28.09
CA GLU A 533 -23.51 -6.27 28.99
C GLU A 533 -21.97 -6.22 29.16
N LYS A 534 -21.22 -7.08 28.47
CA LYS A 534 -19.74 -7.08 28.38
C LYS A 534 -19.21 -7.00 26.95
N ILE A 535 -20.09 -6.86 25.95
CA ILE A 535 -19.69 -6.59 24.57
C ILE A 535 -19.26 -5.12 24.46
N GLY A 536 -18.04 -4.88 24.00
CA GLY A 536 -17.66 -3.57 23.46
C GLY A 536 -17.86 -3.54 21.94
N PHE A 537 -18.18 -2.39 21.35
CA PHE A 537 -18.79 -2.35 20.01
C PHE A 537 -17.89 -1.80 18.89
N ILE A 538 -17.21 -0.70 19.15
CA ILE A 538 -16.19 -0.02 18.33
C ILE A 538 -16.42 -0.05 16.78
N ARG A 539 -16.04 -1.09 16.00
CA ARG A 539 -16.01 -1.18 14.49
C ARG A 539 -17.44 -1.36 13.89
N GLY A 540 -18.50 -1.02 14.63
CA GLY A 540 -19.83 -1.58 14.41
C GLY A 540 -19.77 -3.10 14.40
N SER A 541 -18.94 -3.65 15.28
CA SER A 541 -18.27 -4.94 15.15
C SER A 541 -17.91 -5.42 16.56
N GLU A 542 -18.79 -6.21 17.13
CA GLU A 542 -18.72 -6.63 18.51
C GLU A 542 -17.37 -7.28 18.84
N PHE A 543 -16.76 -6.89 19.96
CA PHE A 543 -15.68 -7.66 20.57
C PHE A 543 -16.04 -8.00 22.02
N LEU A 544 -15.72 -9.22 22.43
CA LEU A 544 -15.86 -9.69 23.79
C LEU A 544 -14.47 -10.14 24.25
N ARG A 545 -13.91 -9.48 25.27
CA ARG A 545 -12.71 -10.01 25.94
C ARG A 545 -13.10 -11.30 26.66
N VAL A 546 -12.25 -12.32 26.56
CA VAL A 546 -12.47 -13.59 27.26
C VAL A 546 -11.38 -13.75 28.33
N PRO A 547 -11.71 -14.15 29.57
CA PRO A 547 -10.71 -14.47 30.57
C PRO A 547 -9.82 -15.62 30.10
N GLU A 548 -8.54 -15.60 30.50
CA GLU A 548 -7.61 -16.68 30.19
C GLU A 548 -8.14 -18.04 30.66
N HIS A 549 -7.72 -19.11 29.99
CA HIS A 549 -8.18 -20.49 30.18
C HIS A 549 -9.66 -20.77 29.86
N THR A 550 -10.52 -19.77 29.61
CA THR A 550 -11.94 -19.99 29.23
C THR A 550 -12.09 -20.64 27.85
N ILE A 551 -11.26 -20.22 26.89
CA ILE A 551 -11.21 -20.77 25.53
C ILE A 551 -9.82 -20.57 24.94
N SER A 552 -9.36 -21.57 24.20
CA SER A 552 -8.09 -21.59 23.51
C SER A 552 -8.26 -22.02 22.06
N THR A 553 -7.28 -21.73 21.21
CA THR A 553 -7.24 -22.15 19.81
C THR A 553 -5.84 -22.60 19.43
N TYR A 554 -5.74 -23.40 18.37
CA TYR A 554 -4.45 -23.90 17.90
C TYR A 554 -3.86 -22.91 16.90
N GLY A 555 -2.61 -22.54 17.12
CA GLY A 555 -1.82 -21.67 16.23
C GLY A 555 -0.37 -22.16 16.20
N PHE A 556 0.51 -21.44 15.50
CA PHE A 556 1.95 -21.71 15.49
C PHE A 556 2.77 -20.58 16.10
N SER A 557 3.89 -20.89 16.74
CA SER A 557 4.89 -19.87 17.11
C SER A 557 5.69 -19.47 15.87
N ILE A 558 5.79 -18.18 15.56
CA ILE A 558 6.53 -17.65 14.40
C ILE A 558 8.00 -18.10 14.43
N ASP A 559 8.57 -18.21 15.64
CA ASP A 559 9.97 -18.55 15.89
C ASP A 559 10.24 -20.05 15.77
N THR A 560 9.47 -20.90 16.47
CA THR A 560 9.72 -22.35 16.51
C THR A 560 8.99 -23.13 15.42
N GLN A 561 8.01 -22.51 14.76
CA GLN A 561 7.07 -23.11 13.81
C GLN A 561 6.33 -24.35 14.37
N LYS A 562 6.23 -24.47 15.70
CA LYS A 562 5.49 -25.53 16.40
C LYS A 562 4.03 -25.16 16.59
N ILE A 563 3.14 -26.14 16.43
CA ILE A 563 1.69 -25.96 16.54
C ILE A 563 1.19 -26.55 17.86
N LYS A 564 0.69 -25.68 18.74
CA LYS A 564 0.12 -26.00 20.06
C LYS A 564 -1.11 -25.12 20.35
N SER A 565 -1.77 -25.38 21.48
CA SER A 565 -2.90 -24.57 21.94
C SER A 565 -2.43 -23.27 22.61
N TYR A 566 -3.15 -22.18 22.38
CA TYR A 566 -2.90 -20.85 22.94
C TYR A 566 -4.22 -20.19 23.40
N PRO A 567 -4.24 -19.37 24.47
CA PRO A 567 -5.44 -18.69 24.92
C PRO A 567 -5.97 -17.69 23.87
N VAL A 568 -7.29 -17.62 23.74
CA VAL A 568 -7.97 -16.57 22.97
C VAL A 568 -8.34 -15.45 23.94
N THR A 569 -7.79 -14.26 23.73
CA THR A 569 -7.97 -13.11 24.65
C THR A 569 -9.18 -12.24 24.29
N ALA A 570 -9.63 -12.29 23.03
CA ALA A 570 -10.92 -11.74 22.63
C ALA A 570 -11.53 -12.47 21.42
N LEU A 571 -12.86 -12.48 21.37
CA LEU A 571 -13.67 -12.88 20.23
C LEU A 571 -14.12 -11.63 19.47
N VAL A 572 -14.16 -11.68 18.13
CA VAL A 572 -14.53 -10.51 17.30
C VAL A 572 -15.53 -10.89 16.21
N ARG A 573 -16.54 -10.04 16.02
CA ARG A 573 -17.52 -10.04 14.93
C ARG A 573 -17.43 -8.71 14.19
N HIS A 574 -17.63 -8.66 12.88
CA HIS A 574 -17.60 -7.44 12.06
C HIS A 574 -18.63 -7.49 10.91
N PRO A 575 -19.13 -6.38 10.33
CA PRO A 575 -20.01 -6.43 9.16
C PRO A 575 -19.23 -6.84 7.91
N GLY A 576 -19.78 -7.75 7.10
CA GLY A 576 -19.10 -8.35 5.95
C GLY A 576 -19.30 -7.61 4.62
N LYS A 577 -18.22 -7.46 3.84
CA LYS A 577 -18.20 -6.60 2.63
C LYS A 577 -17.47 -7.14 1.40
N SER A 578 -16.47 -7.99 1.57
CA SER A 578 -15.80 -8.66 0.44
C SER A 578 -15.25 -10.00 0.90
N MET A 579 -15.38 -11.02 0.05
CA MET A 579 -15.10 -12.40 0.40
C MET A 579 -14.37 -13.13 -0.72
N TYR A 580 -13.44 -14.00 -0.32
CA TYR A 580 -12.59 -14.79 -1.18
C TYR A 580 -12.49 -16.22 -0.65
N GLU A 581 -12.82 -17.24 -1.47
CA GLU A 581 -12.43 -18.63 -1.22
C GLU A 581 -11.01 -18.84 -1.76
N VAL A 582 -10.06 -19.11 -0.88
CA VAL A 582 -8.72 -19.58 -1.22
C VAL A 582 -8.70 -21.11 -1.10
N SER A 583 -8.19 -21.82 -2.11
CA SER A 583 -8.02 -23.27 -2.03
C SER A 583 -6.62 -23.74 -2.45
N THR A 584 -6.16 -24.86 -1.88
CA THR A 584 -4.77 -25.31 -1.99
C THR A 584 -4.60 -26.62 -2.78
N PHE A 585 -3.35 -26.99 -3.08
CA PHE A 585 -3.01 -28.20 -3.83
C PHE A 585 -3.23 -29.49 -3.03
N GLN A 586 -3.09 -29.47 -1.69
CA GLN A 586 -3.53 -30.54 -0.78
C GLN A 586 -5.03 -30.48 -0.45
N GLY A 587 -5.78 -29.59 -1.11
CA GLY A 587 -7.24 -29.51 -1.04
C GLY A 587 -7.78 -28.87 0.22
N ARG A 588 -7.00 -28.00 0.89
CA ARG A 588 -7.53 -27.12 1.93
C ARG A 588 -8.37 -26.02 1.31
N LYS A 589 -9.32 -25.49 2.08
CA LYS A 589 -10.11 -24.30 1.73
C LYS A 589 -10.19 -23.36 2.94
N ILE A 590 -10.29 -22.06 2.66
CA ILE A 590 -10.67 -21.05 3.63
C ILE A 590 -11.38 -19.89 2.90
N GLY A 591 -12.57 -19.52 3.37
CA GLY A 591 -13.21 -18.24 3.09
C GLY A 591 -12.68 -17.13 3.98
N VAL A 592 -12.16 -16.05 3.37
CA VAL A 592 -11.58 -14.89 4.09
C VAL A 592 -11.92 -13.58 3.38
N THR A 593 -11.80 -12.42 4.04
CA THR A 593 -11.89 -11.14 3.32
C THR A 593 -10.61 -10.86 2.54
N GLY A 594 -10.68 -10.00 1.51
CA GLY A 594 -9.49 -9.64 0.72
C GLY A 594 -8.42 -8.86 1.49
N LEU A 595 -8.73 -8.38 2.70
CA LEU A 595 -7.81 -7.68 3.59
C LEU A 595 -7.26 -8.58 4.70
N HIS A 596 -7.70 -9.84 4.80
CA HIS A 596 -7.11 -10.79 5.72
C HIS A 596 -5.69 -11.18 5.30
N SER A 597 -4.85 -11.56 6.28
CA SER A 597 -3.50 -12.05 6.04
C SER A 597 -3.39 -13.55 6.30
N LEU A 598 -2.88 -14.28 5.32
CA LEU A 598 -2.39 -15.65 5.48
C LEU A 598 -0.86 -15.62 5.64
N PHE A 599 -0.26 -16.77 5.96
CA PHE A 599 1.20 -16.89 6.06
C PHE A 599 1.81 -17.54 4.82
N THR A 600 2.93 -17.00 4.34
CA THR A 600 3.85 -17.56 3.32
C THR A 600 5.28 -17.62 3.89
N LEU A 601 6.27 -18.03 3.10
CA LEU A 601 7.70 -17.94 3.45
C LEU A 601 8.40 -16.79 2.74
N ASN A 602 9.27 -16.08 3.48
CA ASN A 602 10.18 -15.09 2.93
C ASN A 602 11.44 -15.75 2.30
N SER A 603 12.39 -14.93 1.85
CA SER A 603 13.70 -15.36 1.28
C SER A 603 14.51 -16.28 2.19
N ASP A 604 14.39 -16.06 3.50
CA ASP A 604 15.18 -16.66 4.57
C ASP A 604 14.54 -17.95 5.09
N GLY A 605 13.32 -18.26 4.63
CA GLY A 605 12.55 -19.39 5.12
C GLY A 605 11.89 -19.15 6.49
N ALA A 606 11.71 -17.89 6.89
CA ALA A 606 10.86 -17.52 8.02
C ALA A 606 9.41 -17.27 7.56
N PRO A 607 8.40 -17.52 8.43
CA PRO A 607 7.01 -17.18 8.15
C PRO A 607 6.80 -15.66 8.00
N GLU A 608 6.20 -15.24 6.89
CA GLU A 608 5.79 -13.85 6.64
C GLU A 608 4.31 -13.74 6.26
N LYS A 609 3.77 -12.52 6.24
CA LYS A 609 2.33 -12.27 6.09
C LYS A 609 1.98 -11.80 4.68
N ILE A 610 1.02 -12.46 4.04
CA ILE A 610 0.53 -12.11 2.70
C ILE A 610 -0.99 -11.85 2.71
N LEU A 611 -1.37 -10.68 2.20
CA LEU A 611 -2.78 -10.29 2.05
C LEU A 611 -3.46 -11.11 0.96
N VAL A 612 -4.71 -11.52 1.20
CA VAL A 612 -5.48 -12.36 0.27
C VAL A 612 -5.77 -11.65 -1.06
N SER A 613 -5.91 -10.33 -1.05
CA SER A 613 -6.00 -9.49 -2.26
C SER A 613 -4.70 -9.43 -3.09
N LYS A 614 -3.54 -9.82 -2.52
CA LYS A 614 -2.24 -9.86 -3.21
C LYS A 614 -1.83 -11.27 -3.64
N LEU A 615 -2.43 -12.29 -3.02
CA LEU A 615 -2.21 -13.72 -3.27
C LEU A 615 -2.56 -14.13 -4.71
N LYS A 616 -1.76 -15.03 -5.27
CA LYS A 616 -1.88 -15.53 -6.65
C LYS A 616 -1.84 -17.06 -6.70
N ARG A 617 -2.40 -17.60 -7.78
CA ARG A 617 -2.35 -19.04 -8.08
C ARG A 617 -0.90 -19.48 -8.31
N GLY A 618 -0.42 -20.41 -7.49
CA GLY A 618 0.95 -20.92 -7.51
C GLY A 618 1.86 -20.40 -6.39
N ASP A 619 1.45 -19.34 -5.68
CA ASP A 619 2.05 -18.93 -4.40
C ASP A 619 1.89 -20.03 -3.35
N VAL A 620 2.56 -19.92 -2.20
CA VAL A 620 2.46 -20.88 -1.09
C VAL A 620 1.82 -20.27 0.14
N ILE A 621 1.08 -21.08 0.89
CA ILE A 621 0.54 -20.71 2.20
C ILE A 621 0.77 -21.82 3.24
N GLY A 622 0.86 -21.42 4.51
CA GLY A 622 1.03 -22.33 5.64
C GLY A 622 -0.25 -23.11 5.95
N ILE A 623 -0.13 -24.45 5.99
CA ILE A 623 -1.14 -25.38 6.50
C ILE A 623 -0.46 -26.34 7.50
N PRO A 624 -1.16 -26.90 8.51
CA PRO A 624 -0.56 -27.87 9.42
C PRO A 624 -0.18 -29.18 8.71
N LYS A 625 0.97 -29.76 9.08
CA LYS A 625 1.34 -31.17 8.82
C LYS A 625 1.50 -32.00 10.10
N LYS A 626 1.74 -31.36 11.24
CA LYS A 626 1.56 -31.91 12.60
C LYS A 626 0.71 -30.93 13.41
N ILE A 627 -0.06 -31.41 14.38
CA ILE A 627 -0.68 -30.60 15.44
C ILE A 627 -0.43 -31.31 16.76
N GLU A 628 0.12 -30.61 17.75
CA GLU A 628 0.29 -31.18 19.08
C GLU A 628 -0.99 -30.99 19.90
N VAL A 629 -1.58 -32.11 20.34
CA VAL A 629 -2.78 -32.15 21.15
C VAL A 629 -2.54 -33.08 22.32
N GLY A 630 -2.41 -32.50 23.51
CA GLY A 630 -2.22 -33.21 24.77
C GLY A 630 -3.39 -34.15 25.08
N VAL A 631 -3.11 -35.16 25.90
CA VAL A 631 -4.14 -36.08 26.39
C VAL A 631 -4.87 -35.41 27.55
N THR A 632 -6.20 -35.32 27.50
CA THR A 632 -7.01 -34.73 28.58
C THR A 632 -7.67 -35.77 29.48
N ASN A 633 -7.97 -36.96 28.94
CA ASN A 633 -8.56 -38.08 29.65
C ASN A 633 -7.93 -39.38 29.14
N GLU A 634 -7.77 -40.38 30.02
CA GLU A 634 -7.44 -41.77 29.64
C GLU A 634 -8.64 -42.72 29.85
N GLU A 635 -9.66 -42.28 30.60
CA GLU A 635 -10.84 -43.04 30.95
C GLU A 635 -12.11 -42.22 30.67
N LEU A 636 -13.17 -42.89 30.21
CA LEU A 636 -14.51 -42.36 29.99
C LEU A 636 -15.40 -42.71 31.19
N ASN A 637 -15.92 -41.70 31.89
CA ASN A 637 -16.86 -41.88 32.99
C ASN A 637 -18.32 -41.95 32.48
N LEU A 638 -18.91 -43.15 32.52
CA LEU A 638 -20.29 -43.37 32.10
C LEU A 638 -21.34 -42.71 33.01
N LEU A 639 -21.03 -42.41 34.27
CA LEU A 639 -21.98 -41.71 35.15
C LEU A 639 -22.14 -40.25 34.72
N GLU A 640 -21.07 -39.58 34.30
CA GLU A 640 -21.16 -38.24 33.73
C GLU A 640 -21.79 -38.28 32.32
N LEU A 641 -21.43 -39.26 31.48
CA LEU A 641 -22.05 -39.46 30.16
C LEU A 641 -23.58 -39.62 30.26
N PHE A 642 -24.09 -40.36 31.24
CA PHE A 642 -25.52 -40.62 31.43
C PHE A 642 -26.25 -39.59 32.32
N LYS A 643 -25.56 -38.53 32.78
CA LYS A 643 -26.13 -37.52 33.70
C LYS A 643 -27.33 -36.77 33.13
N HIS A 644 -27.32 -36.54 31.82
CA HIS A 644 -28.33 -35.77 31.09
C HIS A 644 -29.23 -36.63 30.18
N THR A 645 -29.05 -37.96 30.14
CA THR A 645 -29.85 -38.84 29.26
C THR A 645 -31.32 -38.93 29.71
N GLU A 646 -32.23 -38.94 28.73
CA GLU A 646 -33.66 -39.23 28.89
C GLU A 646 -33.91 -40.54 29.67
N PHE A 647 -32.96 -41.48 29.59
CA PHE A 647 -33.05 -42.79 30.23
C PHE A 647 -32.56 -42.83 31.69
N LYS A 648 -32.17 -41.70 32.32
CA LYS A 648 -31.59 -41.70 33.69
C LYS A 648 -32.47 -42.36 34.76
N ASN A 649 -33.80 -42.31 34.59
CA ASN A 649 -34.78 -42.98 35.47
C ASN A 649 -34.76 -44.53 35.37
N ARG A 650 -34.17 -45.07 34.30
CA ARG A 650 -34.08 -46.50 33.96
C ARG A 650 -32.66 -47.07 34.13
N LEU A 651 -31.67 -46.23 34.43
CA LEU A 651 -30.27 -46.61 34.68
C LEU A 651 -29.99 -46.78 36.17
N TYR A 652 -29.22 -47.81 36.50
CA TYR A 652 -28.92 -48.23 37.87
C TYR A 652 -27.45 -48.59 37.97
N GLY A 653 -26.83 -48.18 39.08
CA GLY A 653 -25.44 -48.52 39.41
C GLY A 653 -25.35 -49.63 40.44
N ILE A 654 -24.40 -50.53 40.26
CA ILE A 654 -23.92 -51.49 41.26
C ILE A 654 -22.69 -50.85 41.93
N PHE A 655 -22.68 -50.80 43.25
CA PHE A 655 -21.65 -50.09 44.03
C PHE A 655 -21.12 -50.91 45.22
N SER A 656 -20.03 -50.44 45.83
CA SER A 656 -19.49 -51.05 47.05
C SER A 656 -20.49 -50.93 48.23
N PRO A 657 -20.56 -51.93 49.14
CA PRO A 657 -21.45 -51.85 50.30
C PRO A 657 -21.21 -50.61 51.16
N LYS A 658 -19.93 -50.24 51.37
CA LYS A 658 -19.50 -49.04 52.12
C LYS A 658 -20.11 -47.76 51.57
N PHE A 659 -20.16 -47.60 50.24
CA PHE A 659 -20.82 -46.44 49.61
C PHE A 659 -22.34 -46.48 49.80
N ILE A 660 -22.97 -47.65 49.69
CA ILE A 660 -24.43 -47.78 49.82
C ILE A 660 -24.88 -47.48 51.25
N GLU A 661 -24.11 -47.84 52.29
CA GLU A 661 -24.39 -47.39 53.66
C GLU A 661 -24.25 -45.86 53.79
N LYS A 662 -23.17 -45.27 53.26
CA LYS A 662 -22.93 -43.80 53.24
C LYS A 662 -24.10 -43.05 52.57
N VAL A 663 -24.61 -43.55 51.45
CA VAL A 663 -25.80 -43.01 50.77
C VAL A 663 -27.07 -43.22 51.62
N CYS A 664 -27.29 -44.42 52.15
CA CYS A 664 -28.48 -44.72 52.94
C CYS A 664 -28.47 -44.14 54.37
N ALA A 665 -27.42 -43.39 54.75
CA ALA A 665 -27.33 -42.61 55.98
C ALA A 665 -27.74 -41.14 55.79
N ASN A 666 -27.76 -40.62 54.56
CA ASN A 666 -28.17 -39.25 54.28
C ASN A 666 -29.71 -39.09 54.49
N PRO A 667 -30.19 -38.16 55.32
CA PRO A 667 -31.63 -37.93 55.54
C PRO A 667 -32.43 -37.57 54.28
N ASP A 668 -31.83 -36.87 53.31
CA ASP A 668 -32.53 -36.44 52.09
C ASP A 668 -32.71 -37.58 51.08
N VAL A 669 -31.84 -38.60 51.14
CA VAL A 669 -32.01 -39.86 50.37
C VAL A 669 -33.28 -40.60 50.81
N ARG A 670 -33.63 -40.53 52.10
CA ARG A 670 -34.92 -41.04 52.60
C ARG A 670 -36.09 -40.25 52.03
N LYS A 671 -36.08 -38.91 52.14
CA LYS A 671 -37.16 -38.04 51.62
C LYS A 671 -37.38 -38.27 50.11
N TRP A 672 -36.29 -38.27 49.34
CA TRP A 672 -36.31 -38.55 47.90
C TRP A 672 -36.88 -39.95 47.61
N SER A 673 -36.50 -40.97 48.39
CA SER A 673 -37.03 -42.33 48.23
C SER A 673 -38.53 -42.40 48.52
N GLU A 674 -39.02 -41.73 49.54
CA GLU A 674 -40.45 -41.70 49.91
C GLU A 674 -41.28 -40.93 48.86
N GLN A 675 -40.67 -40.01 48.11
CA GLN A 675 -41.28 -39.33 46.95
C GLN A 675 -41.21 -40.13 45.64
N ASN A 676 -40.13 -40.89 45.40
CA ASN A 676 -39.87 -41.55 44.11
C ASN A 676 -40.25 -43.05 44.06
N HIS A 677 -40.59 -43.66 45.20
CA HIS A 677 -40.92 -45.09 45.28
C HIS A 677 -42.19 -45.37 46.09
N ARG A 678 -43.04 -46.28 45.58
CA ARG A 678 -44.29 -46.72 46.24
C ARG A 678 -44.06 -47.63 47.47
N CYS A 679 -42.82 -48.06 47.72
CA CYS A 679 -42.47 -48.95 48.84
C CYS A 679 -41.93 -48.14 50.02
N LYS A 680 -42.25 -48.56 51.26
CA LYS A 680 -41.77 -47.89 52.48
C LYS A 680 -40.24 -47.87 52.51
N TRP A 681 -39.66 -46.82 53.11
CA TRP A 681 -38.20 -46.62 53.17
C TRP A 681 -37.43 -47.84 53.70
N LYS A 682 -37.97 -48.55 54.71
CA LYS A 682 -37.38 -49.78 55.26
C LYS A 682 -37.10 -50.83 54.18
N ASP A 683 -38.06 -51.07 53.30
CA ASP A 683 -38.03 -52.12 52.29
C ASP A 683 -37.14 -51.72 51.10
N THR A 684 -37.20 -50.43 50.73
CA THR A 684 -36.32 -49.84 49.71
C THR A 684 -34.86 -49.88 50.16
N LYS A 685 -34.54 -49.41 51.38
CA LYS A 685 -33.19 -49.47 51.97
C LYS A 685 -32.69 -50.91 52.09
N TYR A 686 -33.53 -51.86 52.51
CA TYR A 686 -33.17 -53.29 52.53
C TYR A 686 -32.85 -53.81 51.12
N SER A 687 -33.66 -53.47 50.12
CA SER A 687 -33.46 -53.88 48.72
C SER A 687 -32.15 -53.33 48.13
N TRP A 688 -31.86 -52.04 48.32
CA TRP A 688 -30.63 -51.40 47.86
C TRP A 688 -29.38 -52.02 48.51
N ARG A 689 -29.38 -52.23 49.83
CA ARG A 689 -28.29 -52.89 50.57
C ARG A 689 -28.09 -54.34 50.10
N LYS A 690 -29.16 -55.15 50.08
CA LYS A 690 -29.10 -56.58 49.72
C LYS A 690 -28.65 -56.82 48.28
N ARG A 691 -29.10 -55.98 47.34
CA ARG A 691 -28.78 -56.13 45.90
C ARG A 691 -27.54 -55.34 45.47
N LYS A 692 -26.95 -54.53 46.36
CA LYS A 692 -25.86 -53.58 46.09
C LYS A 692 -26.17 -52.59 44.95
N ILE A 693 -27.42 -52.18 44.81
CA ILE A 693 -27.93 -51.40 43.66
C ILE A 693 -28.58 -50.09 44.09
N LEU A 694 -28.22 -48.99 43.42
CA LEU A 694 -28.85 -47.66 43.54
C LEU A 694 -29.35 -47.17 42.16
N PRO A 695 -30.47 -46.42 42.08
CA PRO A 695 -30.86 -45.74 40.84
C PRO A 695 -29.85 -44.61 40.52
N LEU A 696 -29.42 -44.44 39.27
CA LEU A 696 -28.57 -43.29 38.92
C LEU A 696 -29.33 -41.96 39.08
N LYS A 697 -30.66 -41.96 38.86
CA LYS A 697 -31.55 -40.83 39.17
C LYS A 697 -31.34 -40.27 40.60
N LEU A 698 -31.16 -41.13 41.61
CA LEU A 698 -30.90 -40.69 43.00
C LEU A 698 -29.59 -39.90 43.11
N ILE A 699 -28.53 -40.41 42.47
CA ILE A 699 -27.20 -39.81 42.48
C ILE A 699 -27.22 -38.44 41.79
N TYR A 700 -27.91 -38.31 40.67
CA TYR A 700 -28.04 -37.06 39.93
C TYR A 700 -28.93 -36.04 40.64
N ASP A 701 -30.12 -36.45 41.08
CA ASP A 701 -31.12 -35.54 41.66
C ASP A 701 -30.67 -34.96 43.03
N LEU A 702 -29.85 -35.70 43.79
CA LEU A 702 -29.27 -35.25 45.07
C LEU A 702 -27.78 -34.87 44.98
N ASN A 703 -27.22 -34.78 43.76
CA ASN A 703 -25.82 -34.44 43.47
C ASN A 703 -24.81 -35.20 44.36
N ILE A 704 -25.01 -36.52 44.50
CA ILE A 704 -24.21 -37.36 45.41
C ILE A 704 -22.81 -37.52 44.83
N LYS A 705 -21.81 -36.94 45.50
CA LYS A 705 -20.39 -37.10 45.13
C LYS A 705 -19.95 -38.56 45.22
N ILE A 706 -19.30 -39.04 44.17
CA ILE A 706 -18.68 -40.36 44.05
C ILE A 706 -17.20 -40.12 43.73
N ASP A 707 -16.32 -40.82 44.45
CA ASP A 707 -14.87 -40.76 44.27
C ASP A 707 -14.38 -41.84 43.28
N ASP A 708 -13.16 -41.69 42.79
CA ASP A 708 -12.59 -42.55 41.75
C ASP A 708 -12.39 -44.01 42.21
N GLU A 709 -12.21 -44.26 43.51
CA GLU A 709 -12.14 -45.62 44.08
C GLU A 709 -13.48 -46.35 43.90
N ILE A 710 -14.58 -45.67 44.20
CA ILE A 710 -15.93 -46.20 43.97
C ILE A 710 -16.22 -46.30 42.46
N LEU A 711 -15.83 -45.33 41.64
CA LEU A 711 -16.04 -45.39 40.18
C LEU A 711 -15.30 -46.57 39.53
N ARG A 712 -14.05 -46.84 39.93
CA ARG A 712 -13.24 -47.98 39.43
C ARG A 712 -13.86 -49.35 39.73
N SER A 713 -14.64 -49.46 40.81
CA SER A 713 -15.34 -50.69 41.21
C SER A 713 -16.82 -50.74 40.79
N ALA A 714 -17.39 -49.64 40.31
CA ALA A 714 -18.80 -49.55 39.96
C ALA A 714 -19.14 -50.13 38.56
N GLN A 715 -20.40 -50.55 38.41
CA GLN A 715 -20.97 -50.99 37.13
C GLN A 715 -22.34 -50.37 36.89
N ILE A 716 -22.73 -50.15 35.63
CA ILE A 716 -24.04 -49.59 35.24
C ILE A 716 -24.84 -50.63 34.45
N PHE A 717 -26.15 -50.71 34.70
CA PHE A 717 -27.09 -51.53 33.92
C PHE A 717 -28.44 -50.83 33.68
N TYR A 718 -29.23 -51.35 32.73
CA TYR A 718 -30.53 -50.79 32.31
C TYR A 718 -31.70 -51.66 32.78
N ARG A 719 -32.54 -51.15 33.68
CA ARG A 719 -33.51 -51.95 34.48
C ARG A 719 -34.63 -52.65 33.68
N LEU A 720 -34.99 -52.15 32.50
CA LEU A 720 -36.12 -52.70 31.72
C LEU A 720 -35.73 -53.78 30.70
N SER A 721 -34.46 -54.18 30.61
CA SER A 721 -34.05 -55.31 29.77
C SER A 721 -33.62 -56.49 30.63
N LYS A 722 -34.27 -57.64 30.45
CA LYS A 722 -33.83 -58.91 31.06
C LYS A 722 -32.46 -59.39 30.55
N ASN A 723 -31.97 -58.82 29.45
CA ASN A 723 -30.78 -59.30 28.72
C ASN A 723 -29.58 -58.34 28.75
N THR A 724 -29.65 -57.19 29.42
CA THR A 724 -28.47 -56.29 29.57
C THR A 724 -27.64 -56.66 30.81
N LYS A 725 -26.44 -57.18 30.59
CA LYS A 725 -25.41 -57.30 31.62
C LYS A 725 -24.89 -55.91 32.04
N PRO A 726 -24.34 -55.75 33.27
CA PRO A 726 -23.68 -54.52 33.68
C PRO A 726 -22.39 -54.25 32.91
N ILE A 727 -22.12 -52.99 32.60
CA ILE A 727 -20.88 -52.48 32.00
C ILE A 727 -20.08 -51.74 33.09
N LYS A 728 -18.75 -51.73 33.05
CA LYS A 728 -17.91 -50.93 33.98
C LYS A 728 -18.27 -49.45 33.92
N ALA A 729 -18.29 -48.76 35.06
CA ALA A 729 -18.56 -47.32 35.12
C ALA A 729 -17.48 -46.45 34.44
N LEU A 730 -16.23 -46.92 34.44
CA LEU A 730 -15.11 -46.33 33.69
C LEU A 730 -14.73 -47.25 32.52
N ILE A 731 -14.64 -46.68 31.31
CA ILE A 731 -14.16 -47.37 30.10
C ILE A 731 -12.81 -46.78 29.68
N GLN A 732 -11.83 -47.63 29.38
CA GLN A 732 -10.50 -47.19 28.92
C GLN A 732 -10.55 -46.58 27.52
N LEU A 733 -9.90 -45.42 27.32
CA LEU A 733 -9.69 -44.81 26.00
C LEU A 733 -8.52 -45.50 25.29
N ASN A 734 -8.74 -46.76 24.90
CA ASN A 734 -7.74 -47.64 24.30
C ASN A 734 -8.03 -47.96 22.82
N GLU A 735 -7.18 -48.78 22.20
CA GLU A 735 -7.31 -49.18 20.79
C GLU A 735 -8.63 -49.92 20.48
N ASP A 736 -9.15 -50.74 21.40
CA ASP A 736 -10.41 -51.47 21.20
C ASP A 736 -11.62 -50.52 21.14
N LEU A 737 -11.76 -49.60 22.10
CA LEU A 737 -12.81 -48.57 22.06
C LEU A 737 -12.68 -47.73 20.78
N GLY A 738 -11.45 -47.34 20.44
CA GLY A 738 -11.14 -46.63 19.20
C GLY A 738 -11.64 -47.39 17.98
N PHE A 739 -11.30 -48.67 17.85
CA PHE A 739 -11.69 -49.52 16.72
C PHE A 739 -13.21 -49.66 16.61
N VAL A 740 -13.91 -49.86 17.72
CA VAL A 740 -15.39 -49.90 17.77
C VAL A 740 -15.99 -48.60 17.25
N ILE A 741 -15.51 -47.45 17.73
CA ILE A 741 -15.96 -46.13 17.27
C ILE A 741 -15.67 -45.94 15.77
N GLY A 742 -14.46 -46.26 15.32
CA GLY A 742 -14.07 -46.13 13.90
C GLY A 742 -14.94 -46.97 12.97
N SER A 743 -15.26 -48.20 13.37
CA SER A 743 -16.10 -49.14 12.63
C SER A 743 -17.57 -48.69 12.56
N LEU A 744 -18.06 -47.99 13.59
CA LEU A 744 -19.41 -47.40 13.60
C LEU A 744 -19.46 -46.10 12.80
N LEU A 745 -18.38 -45.32 12.77
CA LEU A 745 -18.28 -44.10 11.96
C LEU A 745 -18.21 -44.40 10.46
N SER A 746 -17.61 -45.53 10.05
CA SER A 746 -17.74 -46.05 8.68
C SER A 746 -19.08 -46.78 8.49
N GLU A 747 -19.10 -48.10 8.70
CA GLU A 747 -20.18 -49.04 8.35
C GLU A 747 -21.43 -48.95 9.25
N GLY A 748 -21.37 -48.21 10.36
CA GLY A 748 -22.47 -48.09 11.32
C GLY A 748 -23.70 -47.34 10.79
N GLY A 749 -24.89 -47.95 10.91
CA GLY A 749 -26.17 -47.36 10.50
C GLY A 749 -27.19 -47.36 11.65
N LEU A 750 -27.00 -46.48 12.63
CA LEU A 750 -27.69 -46.50 13.93
C LEU A 750 -29.20 -46.18 13.83
N SER A 751 -29.96 -47.22 13.52
CA SER A 751 -31.41 -47.30 13.76
C SER A 751 -31.74 -47.35 15.27
N GLU A 752 -33.02 -47.34 15.62
CA GLU A 752 -33.50 -47.49 17.02
C GLU A 752 -32.97 -48.74 17.75
N ARG A 753 -32.53 -49.75 16.97
CA ARG A 753 -31.98 -51.04 17.42
C ARG A 753 -30.45 -51.07 17.45
N SER A 754 -29.77 -50.02 16.98
CA SER A 754 -28.31 -49.94 16.84
C SER A 754 -27.72 -51.17 16.13
N GLU A 755 -28.30 -51.49 14.96
CA GLU A 755 -27.82 -52.52 14.04
C GLU A 755 -26.84 -51.92 13.01
N PHE A 756 -25.83 -52.68 12.56
CA PHE A 756 -25.10 -52.36 11.33
C PHE A 756 -24.79 -53.60 10.50
N ARG A 757 -24.55 -53.42 9.19
CA ARG A 757 -24.60 -54.51 8.20
C ARG A 757 -23.42 -54.50 7.25
N VAL A 758 -22.61 -55.55 7.30
CA VAL A 758 -21.34 -55.66 6.56
C VAL A 758 -21.17 -57.02 5.87
N THR A 759 -20.25 -57.10 4.91
CA THR A 759 -19.98 -58.34 4.14
C THR A 759 -18.65 -59.02 4.49
N GLY A 760 -17.80 -58.37 5.30
CA GLY A 760 -16.48 -58.88 5.68
C GLY A 760 -16.48 -59.62 7.03
N LYS A 761 -16.47 -60.96 7.01
CA LYS A 761 -16.45 -61.80 8.23
C LYS A 761 -15.34 -61.40 9.22
N ARG A 762 -14.10 -61.23 8.73
CA ARG A 762 -12.93 -60.86 9.56
C ARG A 762 -13.06 -59.50 10.26
N PHE A 763 -13.80 -58.55 9.67
CA PHE A 763 -14.07 -57.25 10.26
C PHE A 763 -15.09 -57.37 11.40
N VAL A 764 -16.15 -58.16 11.20
CA VAL A 764 -17.14 -58.50 12.23
C VAL A 764 -16.49 -59.18 13.43
N GLU A 765 -15.62 -60.17 13.20
CA GLU A 765 -14.93 -60.91 14.27
C GLU A 765 -14.05 -59.99 15.13
N LYS A 766 -13.29 -59.08 14.50
CA LYS A 766 -12.54 -58.02 15.20
C LYS A 766 -13.46 -57.11 16.01
N TYR A 767 -14.52 -56.62 15.38
CA TYR A 767 -15.46 -55.68 16.00
C TYR A 767 -16.13 -56.28 17.24
N LEU A 768 -16.60 -57.52 17.15
CA LEU A 768 -17.23 -58.22 18.27
C LEU A 768 -16.25 -58.38 19.43
N GLY A 769 -15.01 -58.84 19.15
CA GLY A 769 -13.97 -58.98 20.18
C GLY A 769 -13.56 -57.64 20.82
N ALA A 770 -13.45 -56.56 20.03
CA ALA A 770 -13.15 -55.23 20.54
C ALA A 770 -14.32 -54.67 21.38
N THR A 771 -15.57 -54.90 20.96
CA THR A 771 -16.77 -54.52 21.72
C THR A 771 -16.85 -55.28 23.05
N GLU A 772 -16.54 -56.57 23.05
CA GLU A 772 -16.52 -57.42 24.25
C GLU A 772 -15.39 -57.02 25.23
N ARG A 773 -14.20 -56.67 24.75
CA ARG A 773 -13.12 -56.13 25.60
C ARG A 773 -13.42 -54.73 26.15
N THR A 774 -14.14 -53.90 25.38
CA THR A 774 -14.50 -52.53 25.75
C THR A 774 -15.65 -52.48 26.76
N PHE A 775 -16.77 -53.14 26.46
CA PHE A 775 -18.01 -53.04 27.23
C PHE A 775 -18.32 -54.27 28.09
N GLY A 776 -17.59 -55.38 27.89
CA GLY A 776 -17.86 -56.66 28.55
C GLY A 776 -18.70 -57.62 27.69
N PRO A 777 -18.89 -58.87 28.16
CA PRO A 777 -19.49 -59.94 27.38
C PRO A 777 -20.98 -59.73 27.10
N SER A 778 -21.46 -60.29 25.98
CA SER A 778 -22.86 -60.21 25.53
C SER A 778 -23.37 -58.78 25.29
N THR A 779 -22.48 -57.85 24.93
CA THR A 779 -22.82 -56.44 24.62
C THR A 779 -23.07 -56.19 23.13
N ALA A 780 -22.68 -57.12 22.26
CA ALA A 780 -23.07 -57.18 20.86
C ALA A 780 -23.48 -58.62 20.48
N TYR A 781 -24.34 -58.74 19.48
CA TYR A 781 -24.87 -60.00 18.97
C TYR A 781 -24.69 -60.07 17.46
N LEU A 782 -24.42 -61.27 16.94
CA LEU A 782 -24.27 -61.51 15.51
C LEU A 782 -25.46 -62.30 14.96
N SER A 783 -26.00 -61.83 13.85
CA SER A 783 -26.86 -62.61 12.95
C SER A 783 -26.30 -62.55 11.53
N PHE A 784 -26.63 -63.52 10.68
CA PHE A 784 -26.27 -63.47 9.26
C PHE A 784 -27.46 -63.89 8.40
N ARG A 785 -27.49 -63.38 7.16
CA ARG A 785 -28.45 -63.79 6.15
C ARG A 785 -27.72 -64.17 4.88
N GLU A 786 -27.85 -65.43 4.50
CA GLU A 786 -27.41 -65.91 3.19
C GLU A 786 -28.24 -65.28 2.07
N ARG A 787 -27.64 -65.19 0.88
CA ARG A 787 -28.29 -64.67 -0.33
C ARG A 787 -28.16 -65.70 -1.44
N LYS A 788 -29.24 -65.93 -2.19
CA LYS A 788 -29.21 -66.72 -3.42
C LYS A 788 -28.10 -66.19 -4.34
N ARG A 789 -27.35 -67.10 -4.98
CA ARG A 789 -26.13 -66.78 -5.73
C ARG A 789 -26.40 -65.77 -6.87
N PRO A 790 -25.43 -64.91 -7.25
CA PRO A 790 -24.07 -64.77 -6.73
C PRO A 790 -23.87 -63.47 -5.94
N ARG A 791 -24.20 -63.45 -4.63
CA ARG A 791 -23.95 -62.30 -3.74
C ARG A 791 -23.39 -62.78 -2.39
N LYS A 792 -22.44 -62.03 -1.82
CA LYS A 792 -21.83 -62.32 -0.52
C LYS A 792 -22.90 -62.35 0.61
N PRO A 793 -22.69 -63.15 1.68
CA PRO A 793 -23.55 -63.09 2.86
C PRO A 793 -23.48 -61.71 3.51
N ILE A 794 -24.58 -61.32 4.19
CA ILE A 794 -24.61 -60.10 5.00
C ILE A 794 -24.65 -60.50 6.47
N TYR A 795 -23.68 -60.00 7.21
CA TYR A 795 -23.60 -60.07 8.66
C TYR A 795 -24.29 -58.83 9.24
N THR A 796 -25.20 -59.01 10.18
CA THR A 796 -25.86 -57.93 10.93
C THR A 796 -25.42 -58.03 12.39
N VAL A 797 -24.73 -57.00 12.86
CA VAL A 797 -24.31 -56.87 14.26
C VAL A 797 -25.30 -55.96 14.97
N THR A 798 -25.85 -56.42 16.10
CA THR A 798 -26.82 -55.69 16.92
C THR A 798 -26.21 -55.39 18.28
N LEU A 799 -26.21 -54.13 18.73
CA LEU A 799 -25.76 -53.79 20.09
C LEU A 799 -26.83 -54.09 21.15
N SER A 800 -26.40 -54.46 22.35
CA SER A 800 -27.28 -54.54 23.53
C SER A 800 -27.83 -53.15 23.85
N LYS A 801 -29.00 -53.04 24.49
CA LYS A 801 -29.66 -51.73 24.68
C LYS A 801 -28.83 -50.73 25.50
N LEU A 802 -27.90 -51.20 26.33
CA LEU A 802 -26.99 -50.32 27.06
C LEU A 802 -25.77 -49.93 26.22
N ALA A 803 -25.15 -50.84 25.44
CA ALA A 803 -24.06 -50.48 24.54
C ALA A 803 -24.54 -49.55 23.40
N SER A 804 -25.76 -49.80 22.90
CA SER A 804 -26.55 -48.90 22.04
C SER A 804 -26.66 -47.49 22.64
N LEU A 805 -26.95 -47.39 23.94
CA LEU A 805 -27.03 -46.11 24.64
C LEU A 805 -25.64 -45.47 24.79
N CYS A 806 -24.61 -46.20 25.22
CA CYS A 806 -23.23 -45.69 25.26
C CYS A 806 -22.83 -45.05 23.93
N VAL A 807 -23.05 -45.75 22.81
CA VAL A 807 -22.70 -45.26 21.46
C VAL A 807 -23.48 -44.00 21.08
N LYS A 808 -24.79 -43.93 21.38
CA LYS A 808 -25.62 -42.74 21.12
C LYS A 808 -25.13 -41.52 21.92
N GLU A 809 -24.94 -41.70 23.23
CA GLU A 809 -24.52 -40.61 24.14
C GLU A 809 -23.07 -40.17 23.88
N LEU A 810 -22.22 -41.04 23.31
CA LEU A 810 -20.90 -40.68 22.77
C LEU A 810 -20.95 -39.85 21.47
N GLY A 811 -22.14 -39.39 21.04
CA GLY A 811 -22.32 -38.53 19.88
C GLY A 811 -22.26 -39.24 18.52
N ILE A 812 -22.13 -40.57 18.51
CA ILE A 812 -22.11 -41.37 17.28
C ILE A 812 -23.57 -41.60 16.86
N GLN A 813 -24.07 -40.77 15.95
CA GLN A 813 -25.45 -40.79 15.44
C GLN A 813 -25.57 -40.03 14.09
N GLY A 814 -26.79 -39.93 13.56
CA GLY A 814 -27.09 -39.20 12.31
C GLY A 814 -26.93 -40.03 11.02
N LYS A 815 -27.28 -39.42 9.88
CA LYS A 815 -27.06 -39.98 8.54
C LYS A 815 -25.57 -39.94 8.16
N SER A 816 -25.17 -40.65 7.11
CA SER A 816 -23.75 -40.75 6.69
C SER A 816 -23.09 -39.38 6.43
N ASN A 817 -23.83 -38.42 5.89
CA ASN A 817 -23.38 -37.04 5.65
C ASN A 817 -23.45 -36.12 6.90
N GLU A 818 -23.99 -36.61 8.02
CA GLU A 818 -24.20 -35.87 9.28
C GLU A 818 -23.24 -36.34 10.40
N LYS A 819 -22.67 -37.55 10.28
CA LYS A 819 -21.67 -38.08 11.23
C LYS A 819 -20.51 -37.11 11.43
N GLU A 820 -20.06 -36.91 12.66
CA GLU A 820 -18.79 -36.26 13.00
C GLU A 820 -17.95 -37.19 13.91
N ILE A 821 -16.69 -36.83 14.21
CA ILE A 821 -15.88 -37.56 15.21
C ILE A 821 -16.19 -36.98 16.61
N PRO A 822 -16.46 -37.82 17.63
CA PRO A 822 -16.68 -37.35 19.00
C PRO A 822 -15.49 -36.54 19.55
N GLY A 823 -15.75 -35.40 20.17
CA GLY A 823 -14.73 -34.41 20.52
C GLY A 823 -13.62 -34.95 21.42
N PHE A 824 -13.97 -35.74 22.44
CA PHE A 824 -13.01 -36.39 23.35
C PHE A 824 -11.94 -37.24 22.63
N ILE A 825 -12.20 -37.75 21.42
CA ILE A 825 -11.20 -38.51 20.65
C ILE A 825 -10.05 -37.61 20.17
N PHE A 826 -10.30 -36.31 19.93
CA PHE A 826 -9.24 -35.38 19.53
C PHE A 826 -8.17 -35.21 20.61
N SER A 827 -8.50 -35.39 21.89
CA SER A 827 -7.56 -35.42 23.03
C SER A 827 -7.46 -36.77 23.75
N ALA A 828 -7.93 -37.87 23.14
CA ALA A 828 -7.72 -39.23 23.67
C ALA A 828 -6.24 -39.69 23.50
N PRO A 829 -5.81 -40.78 24.17
CA PRO A 829 -4.51 -41.39 23.94
C PRO A 829 -4.33 -41.84 22.49
N LEU A 830 -3.11 -41.76 21.96
CA LEU A 830 -2.84 -42.07 20.55
C LEU A 830 -3.22 -43.51 20.15
N ALA A 831 -3.19 -44.47 21.07
CA ALA A 831 -3.67 -45.83 20.84
C ALA A 831 -5.17 -45.87 20.47
N CYS A 832 -6.00 -45.06 21.13
CA CYS A 832 -7.43 -44.93 20.79
C CYS A 832 -7.63 -44.32 19.40
N VAL A 833 -6.83 -43.30 19.06
CA VAL A 833 -6.88 -42.66 17.75
C VAL A 833 -6.42 -43.60 16.63
N ALA A 834 -5.37 -44.38 16.87
CA ALA A 834 -4.91 -45.43 15.96
C ALA A 834 -6.01 -46.48 15.75
N GLY A 835 -6.65 -46.93 16.83
CA GLY A 835 -7.82 -47.82 16.79
C GLY A 835 -8.94 -47.27 15.91
N LEU A 836 -9.34 -46.00 16.09
CA LEU A 836 -10.38 -45.37 15.28
C LEU A 836 -9.98 -45.32 13.80
N LEU A 837 -8.78 -44.84 13.48
CA LEU A 837 -8.32 -44.76 12.10
C LEU A 837 -8.20 -46.15 11.44
N ARG A 838 -7.84 -47.19 12.20
CA ARG A 838 -7.84 -48.59 11.77
C ARG A 838 -9.26 -49.12 11.52
N GLY A 839 -10.18 -48.93 12.46
CA GLY A 839 -11.58 -49.38 12.35
C GLY A 839 -12.35 -48.67 11.23
N PHE A 840 -12.10 -47.37 11.04
CA PHE A 840 -12.65 -46.62 9.92
C PHE A 840 -12.07 -47.12 8.58
N GLN A 841 -10.75 -47.38 8.52
CA GLN A 841 -10.10 -47.90 7.31
C GLN A 841 -10.60 -49.29 6.92
N GLU A 842 -10.78 -50.22 7.86
CA GLU A 842 -11.23 -51.58 7.52
C GLU A 842 -12.71 -51.66 7.07
N GLY A 843 -13.48 -50.59 7.24
CA GLY A 843 -14.79 -50.37 6.58
C GLY A 843 -14.67 -49.57 5.28
N ASP A 844 -14.64 -48.22 5.38
CA ASP A 844 -14.72 -47.27 4.26
C ASP A 844 -13.35 -46.91 3.63
N GLY A 845 -12.27 -47.60 4.02
CA GLY A 845 -10.90 -47.29 3.58
C GLY A 845 -10.34 -48.26 2.55
N CYS A 846 -9.88 -47.73 1.41
CA CYS A 846 -9.26 -48.51 0.34
C CYS A 846 -7.75 -48.28 0.26
N ILE A 847 -6.96 -49.36 0.19
CA ILE A 847 -5.53 -49.32 -0.14
C ILE A 847 -5.37 -49.60 -1.65
N TYR A 848 -5.01 -48.57 -2.40
CA TYR A 848 -4.75 -48.68 -3.85
C TYR A 848 -3.26 -48.90 -4.10
N LYS A 849 -2.91 -49.93 -4.88
CA LYS A 849 -1.58 -50.11 -5.46
C LYS A 849 -1.63 -49.74 -6.95
N ASN A 850 -0.78 -48.81 -7.38
CA ASN A 850 -0.62 -48.48 -8.79
C ASN A 850 0.20 -49.58 -9.48
N LYS A 851 -0.43 -50.31 -10.41
CA LYS A 851 0.23 -51.39 -11.16
C LYS A 851 1.38 -50.89 -12.06
N ALA A 852 1.36 -49.64 -12.49
CA ALA A 852 2.30 -49.11 -13.49
C ALA A 852 3.66 -48.65 -12.90
N ASN A 853 3.72 -48.31 -11.60
CA ASN A 853 4.95 -47.79 -10.98
C ASN A 853 5.19 -48.26 -9.54
N GLY A 854 4.35 -49.16 -9.00
CA GLY A 854 4.49 -49.69 -7.65
C GLY A 854 4.07 -48.76 -6.50
N ASP A 855 3.74 -47.48 -6.78
CA ASP A 855 3.29 -46.55 -5.73
C ASP A 855 1.99 -47.03 -5.07
N PHE A 856 1.85 -46.75 -3.77
CA PHE A 856 0.64 -47.04 -3.00
C PHE A 856 -0.07 -45.74 -2.59
N SER A 857 -1.37 -45.83 -2.33
CA SER A 857 -2.11 -44.79 -1.62
C SER A 857 -3.21 -45.38 -0.75
N ILE A 858 -3.36 -44.87 0.46
CA ILE A 858 -4.51 -45.14 1.32
C ILE A 858 -5.53 -44.04 1.08
N ARG A 859 -6.79 -44.41 0.87
CA ARG A 859 -7.89 -43.47 0.68
C ARG A 859 -9.01 -43.78 1.66
N LEU A 860 -9.35 -42.82 2.51
CA LEU A 860 -10.53 -42.89 3.38
C LEU A 860 -11.66 -42.09 2.72
N TYR A 861 -12.84 -42.70 2.60
CA TYR A 861 -14.01 -42.11 1.96
C TYR A 861 -15.06 -41.69 2.98
N THR A 862 -15.73 -40.56 2.74
CA THR A 862 -16.93 -40.14 3.49
C THR A 862 -17.73 -39.13 2.67
N ASN A 863 -19.03 -39.00 2.92
CA ASN A 863 -19.86 -37.91 2.39
C ASN A 863 -20.16 -36.83 3.46
N SER A 864 -19.62 -36.96 4.68
CA SER A 864 -19.67 -35.92 5.73
C SER A 864 -18.42 -35.04 5.70
N GLU A 865 -18.62 -33.73 5.78
CA GLU A 865 -17.52 -32.79 5.98
C GLU A 865 -16.97 -32.83 7.41
N GLY A 866 -17.83 -33.08 8.41
CA GLY A 866 -17.40 -33.25 9.80
C GLY A 866 -16.45 -34.42 9.99
N LEU A 867 -16.75 -35.56 9.36
CA LEU A 867 -15.83 -36.70 9.32
C LEU A 867 -14.53 -36.37 8.58
N VAL A 868 -14.55 -35.69 7.43
CA VAL A 868 -13.29 -35.41 6.71
C VAL A 868 -12.40 -34.42 7.45
N GLN A 869 -12.97 -33.42 8.13
CA GLN A 869 -12.20 -32.50 8.98
C GLN A 869 -11.67 -33.20 10.24
N GLY A 870 -12.49 -34.03 10.89
CA GLY A 870 -12.09 -34.83 12.05
C GLY A 870 -10.98 -35.83 11.73
N LEU A 871 -11.16 -36.68 10.71
CA LEU A 871 -10.14 -37.65 10.27
C LEU A 871 -8.83 -36.96 9.87
N ASN A 872 -8.90 -35.78 9.24
CA ASN A 872 -7.72 -34.96 8.95
C ASN A 872 -7.00 -34.51 10.24
N LEU A 873 -7.69 -34.06 11.27
CA LEU A 873 -7.08 -33.70 12.55
C LEU A 873 -6.45 -34.91 13.26
N LEU A 874 -7.10 -36.07 13.26
CA LEU A 874 -6.55 -37.30 13.84
C LEU A 874 -5.26 -37.72 13.12
N LEU A 875 -5.19 -37.60 11.80
CA LEU A 875 -3.98 -37.86 11.02
C LEU A 875 -2.87 -36.83 11.32
N LEU A 876 -3.22 -35.55 11.53
CA LEU A 876 -2.28 -34.51 11.91
C LEU A 876 -1.67 -34.72 13.31
N ARG A 877 -2.36 -35.38 14.26
CA ARG A 877 -1.74 -35.78 15.55
C ARG A 877 -0.56 -36.74 15.37
N PHE A 878 -0.61 -37.63 14.37
CA PHE A 878 0.51 -38.51 13.99
C PHE A 878 1.52 -37.85 13.02
N GLY A 879 1.35 -36.57 12.69
CA GLY A 879 2.18 -35.91 11.68
C GLY A 879 1.97 -36.45 10.26
N ILE A 880 0.78 -36.95 9.94
CA ILE A 880 0.42 -37.58 8.66
C ILE A 880 -0.34 -36.58 7.79
N LEU A 881 0.35 -35.93 6.85
CA LEU A 881 -0.29 -34.97 5.93
C LEU A 881 -1.09 -35.69 4.83
N ALA A 882 -2.40 -35.75 4.99
CA ALA A 882 -3.33 -36.25 3.98
C ALA A 882 -3.82 -35.14 3.03
N LYS A 883 -4.01 -35.50 1.75
CA LYS A 883 -4.61 -34.64 0.73
C LYS A 883 -6.11 -34.85 0.68
N ILE A 884 -6.88 -33.78 0.86
CA ILE A 884 -8.34 -33.80 0.74
C ILE A 884 -8.71 -33.62 -0.74
N ARG A 885 -9.74 -34.34 -1.20
CA ARG A 885 -10.39 -34.17 -2.50
C ARG A 885 -11.90 -34.28 -2.33
N LYS A 886 -12.65 -33.76 -3.30
CA LYS A 886 -14.09 -34.03 -3.48
C LYS A 886 -14.25 -34.73 -4.84
N GLU A 887 -14.75 -35.95 -4.83
CA GLU A 887 -14.97 -36.80 -5.99
C GLU A 887 -16.49 -36.88 -6.25
N LYS A 888 -16.91 -36.46 -7.45
CA LYS A 888 -18.33 -36.50 -7.84
C LYS A 888 -18.82 -37.94 -7.97
N LYS A 889 -20.03 -38.21 -7.52
CA LYS A 889 -20.73 -39.48 -7.79
C LYS A 889 -21.17 -39.54 -9.26
N SER A 890 -21.31 -40.76 -9.78
CA SER A 890 -21.89 -41.00 -11.12
C SER A 890 -23.41 -40.80 -11.16
N ASN A 891 -24.08 -40.87 -10.01
CA ASN A 891 -25.51 -40.56 -9.87
C ASN A 891 -25.67 -39.13 -9.31
N PRO A 892 -26.33 -38.20 -10.03
CA PRO A 892 -26.56 -36.84 -9.55
C PRO A 892 -27.38 -36.72 -8.26
N SER A 893 -28.19 -37.73 -7.89
CA SER A 893 -28.97 -37.69 -6.64
C SER A 893 -28.18 -38.10 -5.39
N TRP A 894 -26.89 -38.40 -5.52
CA TRP A 894 -26.03 -38.80 -4.40
C TRP A 894 -25.02 -37.69 -4.07
N ASN A 895 -24.88 -37.39 -2.77
CA ASN A 895 -23.85 -36.48 -2.29
C ASN A 895 -22.44 -36.91 -2.74
N ASP A 896 -21.68 -35.95 -3.27
CA ASP A 896 -20.25 -36.06 -3.58
C ASP A 896 -19.47 -36.67 -2.39
N ASN A 897 -18.52 -37.55 -2.67
CA ASN A 897 -17.61 -38.08 -1.64
C ASN A 897 -16.45 -37.10 -1.40
N PHE A 898 -16.17 -36.81 -0.13
CA PHE A 898 -14.84 -36.39 0.28
C PHE A 898 -13.89 -37.59 0.35
N VAL A 899 -12.62 -37.37 0.02
CA VAL A 899 -11.58 -38.42 -0.04
C VAL A 899 -10.28 -37.92 0.57
N LEU A 900 -9.88 -38.52 1.68
CA LEU A 900 -8.58 -38.30 2.32
C LEU A 900 -7.55 -39.26 1.71
N SER A 901 -6.67 -38.73 0.86
CA SER A 901 -5.63 -39.48 0.16
C SER A 901 -4.27 -39.33 0.86
N ILE A 902 -3.71 -40.44 1.34
CA ILE A 902 -2.35 -40.54 1.88
C ILE A 902 -1.48 -41.21 0.81
N THR A 903 -0.46 -40.51 0.28
CA THR A 903 0.28 -40.94 -0.92
C THR A 903 1.80 -40.89 -0.81
N SER A 904 2.36 -40.04 0.05
CA SER A 904 3.81 -39.86 0.18
C SER A 904 4.42 -40.92 1.10
N VAL A 905 5.58 -41.47 0.73
CA VAL A 905 6.32 -42.53 1.43
C VAL A 905 6.41 -42.33 2.95
N ASP A 906 6.72 -41.11 3.42
CA ASP A 906 6.86 -40.78 4.84
C ASP A 906 5.52 -40.93 5.61
N ASN A 907 4.46 -40.31 5.10
CA ASN A 907 3.10 -40.41 5.65
C ASN A 907 2.51 -41.82 5.53
N LEU A 908 2.86 -42.58 4.48
CA LEU A 908 2.50 -43.99 4.35
C LEU A 908 3.20 -44.86 5.41
N ARG A 909 4.52 -44.68 5.62
CA ARG A 909 5.26 -45.38 6.68
C ARG A 909 4.69 -45.06 8.06
N LYS A 910 4.45 -43.78 8.37
CA LYS A 910 3.77 -43.37 9.61
C LYS A 910 2.43 -44.08 9.78
N TYR A 911 1.60 -44.15 8.74
CA TYR A 911 0.29 -44.82 8.82
C TYR A 911 0.42 -46.34 9.03
N PHE A 912 1.31 -47.01 8.29
CA PHE A 912 1.53 -48.45 8.45
C PHE A 912 2.08 -48.79 9.85
N ASN A 913 3.13 -48.10 10.29
CA ASN A 913 3.77 -48.36 11.57
C ASN A 913 2.87 -47.94 12.76
N LEU A 914 2.35 -46.70 12.77
CA LEU A 914 1.68 -46.09 13.93
C LEU A 914 0.16 -46.34 14.01
N ILE A 915 -0.50 -46.68 12.91
CA ILE A 915 -1.96 -46.91 12.85
C ILE A 915 -2.29 -48.36 12.49
N LEU A 916 -1.54 -48.99 11.57
CA LEU A 916 -1.78 -50.39 11.21
C LEU A 916 -0.96 -51.40 12.02
N GLY A 917 0.04 -50.96 12.80
CA GLY A 917 0.92 -51.85 13.57
C GLY A 917 1.69 -52.82 12.67
N LYS A 918 2.13 -52.36 11.51
CA LYS A 918 2.84 -53.16 10.49
C LYS A 918 4.01 -52.38 9.92
N GLU A 919 5.13 -53.05 9.72
CA GLU A 919 6.18 -52.48 8.89
C GLU A 919 5.79 -52.52 7.40
N LEU A 920 6.37 -51.61 6.62
CA LEU A 920 6.14 -51.51 5.18
C LEU A 920 7.47 -51.36 4.44
N GLU A 921 7.90 -52.45 3.81
CA GLU A 921 9.03 -52.46 2.90
C GLU A 921 8.68 -51.74 1.58
N PHE A 922 9.64 -51.03 1.00
CA PHE A 922 9.47 -50.23 -0.22
C PHE A 922 10.55 -50.55 -1.26
N SER A 923 10.15 -51.04 -2.42
CA SER A 923 10.99 -51.07 -3.62
C SER A 923 10.88 -49.73 -4.39
N ASN A 924 11.80 -48.80 -4.11
CA ASN A 924 12.12 -47.61 -4.93
C ASN A 924 10.94 -46.72 -5.40
N THR A 925 10.05 -46.32 -4.49
CA THR A 925 8.98 -45.35 -4.78
C THR A 925 9.53 -43.93 -5.02
N HIS A 926 9.05 -43.29 -6.10
CA HIS A 926 9.62 -42.04 -6.63
C HIS A 926 8.77 -40.79 -6.34
N SER A 927 7.51 -40.93 -5.93
CA SER A 927 6.55 -39.82 -5.89
C SER A 927 6.37 -39.18 -4.50
N GLY A 928 5.79 -37.97 -4.48
CA GLY A 928 5.20 -37.37 -3.26
C GLY A 928 6.16 -36.84 -2.19
N ARG A 929 7.43 -36.57 -2.49
CA ARG A 929 8.37 -36.01 -1.49
C ARG A 929 7.99 -34.57 -1.10
N GLU A 930 7.92 -34.28 0.21
CA GLU A 930 7.80 -32.91 0.73
C GLU A 930 9.04 -32.08 0.38
N VAL A 931 8.83 -30.92 -0.24
CA VAL A 931 9.85 -29.94 -0.63
C VAL A 931 9.36 -28.57 -0.16
N ILE A 932 10.10 -27.93 0.73
CA ILE A 932 9.82 -26.56 1.16
C ILE A 932 10.46 -25.58 0.14
N PRO A 933 9.76 -24.50 -0.26
CA PRO A 933 10.32 -23.44 -1.10
C PRO A 933 11.62 -22.83 -0.53
N GLY A 934 12.43 -22.23 -1.39
CA GLY A 934 13.63 -21.47 -0.97
C GLY A 934 14.84 -22.30 -0.51
N MET A 935 14.64 -23.40 0.22
CA MET A 935 15.71 -24.15 0.94
C MET A 935 16.98 -24.43 0.14
N SER A 936 16.87 -24.75 -1.16
CA SER A 936 18.03 -25.01 -2.02
C SER A 936 18.97 -23.80 -2.20
N LYS A 937 18.54 -22.58 -1.88
CA LYS A 937 19.42 -21.41 -1.78
C LYS A 937 20.13 -21.36 -0.43
N LEU A 938 19.38 -21.46 0.67
CA LEU A 938 19.87 -21.38 2.05
C LEU A 938 20.92 -22.45 2.36
N LEU A 939 20.69 -23.69 1.91
CA LEU A 939 21.69 -24.74 2.06
C LEU A 939 22.95 -24.46 1.22
N LYS A 940 22.80 -23.88 0.03
CA LYS A 940 23.95 -23.53 -0.81
C LYS A 940 24.78 -22.42 -0.17
N SER A 941 24.17 -21.40 0.44
CA SER A 941 24.93 -20.36 1.14
C SER A 941 25.73 -20.93 2.31
N VAL A 942 25.13 -21.77 3.17
CA VAL A 942 25.84 -22.44 4.28
C VAL A 942 27.04 -23.26 3.77
N MET A 943 26.88 -24.03 2.69
CA MET A 943 27.98 -24.82 2.13
C MET A 943 29.08 -23.96 1.48
N GLN A 944 28.77 -22.74 1.04
CA GLN A 944 29.77 -21.78 0.55
C GLN A 944 30.47 -21.04 1.71
N GLU A 945 29.71 -20.64 2.73
CA GLU A 945 30.14 -19.95 3.97
C GLU A 945 31.21 -20.76 4.72
N PHE A 946 31.01 -22.07 4.85
CA PHE A 946 31.93 -22.97 5.58
C PHE A 946 32.82 -23.83 4.66
N GLY A 947 32.84 -23.57 3.34
CA GLY A 947 33.67 -24.31 2.37
C GLY A 947 33.33 -25.79 2.15
N ILE A 948 32.23 -26.27 2.75
CA ILE A 948 31.85 -27.69 2.81
C ILE A 948 31.41 -28.19 1.43
N LYS A 949 32.08 -29.23 0.91
CA LYS A 949 31.73 -29.87 -0.36
C LYS A 949 30.72 -31.00 -0.13
N PRO A 950 29.95 -31.42 -1.16
CA PRO A 950 29.01 -32.54 -1.03
C PRO A 950 29.69 -33.87 -0.65
N SER A 951 30.96 -34.06 -1.05
CA SER A 951 31.82 -35.18 -0.66
C SER A 951 31.97 -35.30 0.85
N ASP A 952 32.16 -34.17 1.51
CA ASP A 952 32.51 -34.05 2.93
C ASP A 952 31.27 -34.35 3.79
N LEU A 953 30.09 -34.03 3.24
CA LEU A 953 28.79 -34.51 3.73
C LEU A 953 28.41 -35.90 3.22
N GLY A 954 29.31 -36.67 2.61
CA GLY A 954 29.06 -38.04 2.14
C GLY A 954 27.92 -38.16 1.11
N ILE A 955 27.78 -37.20 0.19
CA ILE A 955 26.74 -37.15 -0.85
C ILE A 955 27.39 -37.02 -2.23
N CYS A 956 26.96 -37.87 -3.18
CA CYS A 956 27.33 -37.76 -4.59
C CYS A 956 27.10 -36.34 -5.13
N LYS A 957 28.20 -35.68 -5.54
CA LYS A 957 28.27 -34.30 -6.04
C LYS A 957 27.21 -34.01 -7.11
N ASP A 958 27.04 -34.89 -8.08
CA ASP A 958 26.09 -34.70 -9.18
C ASP A 958 24.64 -34.92 -8.76
N SER A 959 24.38 -35.86 -7.85
CA SER A 959 23.05 -36.03 -7.27
C SER A 959 22.66 -34.81 -6.42
N PHE A 960 23.60 -34.24 -5.67
CA PHE A 960 23.39 -33.00 -4.91
C PHE A 960 23.12 -31.81 -5.84
N ASN A 961 24.01 -31.56 -6.81
CA ASN A 961 23.88 -30.50 -7.81
C ASN A 961 22.60 -30.60 -8.64
N ARG A 962 22.16 -31.82 -8.99
CA ARG A 962 20.88 -32.08 -9.67
C ARG A 962 19.68 -31.66 -8.81
N ASN A 963 19.67 -31.99 -7.52
CA ASN A 963 18.58 -31.59 -6.60
C ASN A 963 18.56 -30.07 -6.34
N LEU A 964 19.73 -29.43 -6.25
CA LEU A 964 19.87 -27.97 -6.21
C LEU A 964 19.32 -27.30 -7.49
N ARG A 965 19.80 -27.72 -8.67
CA ARG A 965 19.36 -27.19 -9.98
C ARG A 965 17.84 -27.32 -10.17
N GLN A 966 17.26 -28.45 -9.77
CA GLN A 966 15.81 -28.67 -9.85
C GLN A 966 14.99 -28.00 -8.73
N LYS A 967 15.62 -27.41 -7.71
CA LYS A 967 14.97 -26.84 -6.50
C LYS A 967 14.08 -27.87 -5.78
N ARG A 968 14.56 -29.12 -5.63
CA ARG A 968 13.79 -30.29 -5.18
C ARG A 968 14.41 -31.04 -3.99
N ILE A 969 15.16 -30.35 -3.12
CA ILE A 969 15.65 -30.95 -1.87
C ILE A 969 14.44 -31.32 -1.00
N SER A 970 14.29 -32.60 -0.68
CA SER A 970 13.21 -33.08 0.18
C SER A 970 13.53 -32.90 1.66
N ILE A 971 12.50 -32.85 2.51
CA ILE A 971 12.66 -32.67 3.97
C ILE A 971 13.55 -33.75 4.62
N GLN A 972 13.42 -35.02 4.18
CA GLN A 972 14.28 -36.12 4.61
C GLN A 972 15.73 -35.98 4.09
N CYS A 973 15.93 -35.36 2.92
CA CYS A 973 17.26 -35.07 2.40
C CYS A 973 17.91 -33.94 3.22
N LEU A 974 17.16 -32.88 3.56
CA LEU A 974 17.64 -31.81 4.44
C LEU A 974 18.02 -32.34 5.83
N ARG A 975 17.17 -33.16 6.49
CA ARG A 975 17.52 -33.73 7.80
C ARG A 975 18.82 -34.54 7.77
N LYS A 976 19.03 -35.37 6.74
CA LYS A 976 20.30 -36.11 6.56
C LYS A 976 21.50 -35.21 6.30
N ILE A 977 21.29 -34.03 5.73
CA ILE A 977 22.33 -33.02 5.50
C ILE A 977 22.64 -32.27 6.80
N LEU A 978 21.62 -31.82 7.54
CA LEU A 978 21.77 -31.16 8.84
C LEU A 978 22.48 -32.05 9.86
N GLN A 979 22.06 -33.31 9.99
CA GLN A 979 22.73 -34.28 10.88
C GLN A 979 24.23 -34.44 10.57
N ARG A 980 24.63 -34.29 9.29
CA ARG A 980 26.04 -34.35 8.87
C ARG A 980 26.78 -33.02 9.07
N LEU A 981 26.09 -31.89 8.91
CA LEU A 981 26.62 -30.55 9.26
C LEU A 981 26.88 -30.43 10.77
N ASP A 982 25.96 -30.95 11.60
CA ASP A 982 26.14 -31.04 13.05
C ASP A 982 27.36 -31.90 13.42
N SER A 983 27.60 -33.01 12.70
CA SER A 983 28.82 -33.83 12.90
C SER A 983 30.12 -33.15 12.43
N THR A 984 30.06 -32.06 11.67
CA THR A 984 31.22 -31.19 11.38
C THR A 984 31.42 -30.06 12.40
N GLY A 985 30.58 -29.98 13.45
CA GLY A 985 30.70 -28.99 14.52
C GLY A 985 30.31 -27.56 14.15
N VAL A 986 29.81 -27.34 12.93
CA VAL A 986 29.56 -26.01 12.35
C VAL A 986 28.26 -25.42 12.88
N LYS A 987 28.32 -24.18 13.38
CA LYS A 987 27.17 -23.41 13.90
C LYS A 987 26.96 -22.13 13.10
N SER A 988 25.73 -21.89 12.66
CA SER A 988 25.31 -20.64 11.99
C SER A 988 23.82 -20.41 12.21
N ASN A 989 23.39 -19.15 12.29
CA ASN A 989 21.98 -18.77 12.38
C ASN A 989 21.17 -19.36 11.19
N VAL A 990 21.79 -19.49 10.01
CA VAL A 990 21.14 -20.11 8.84
C VAL A 990 20.95 -21.62 9.02
N ILE A 991 21.84 -22.31 9.75
CA ILE A 991 21.68 -23.74 10.09
C ILE A 991 20.52 -23.91 11.07
N GLU A 992 20.40 -23.06 12.09
CA GLU A 992 19.29 -23.13 13.05
C GLU A 992 17.94 -22.78 12.39
N LYS A 993 17.89 -21.81 11.46
CA LYS A 993 16.71 -21.58 10.60
C LYS A 993 16.36 -22.81 9.75
N LEU A 994 17.36 -23.51 9.20
CA LEU A 994 17.14 -24.75 8.43
C LEU A 994 16.68 -25.92 9.31
N LYS A 995 17.13 -26.03 10.56
CA LYS A 995 16.61 -26.99 11.56
C LYS A 995 15.17 -26.66 11.93
N ALA A 996 14.86 -25.40 12.22
CA ALA A 996 13.50 -24.95 12.49
C ALA A 996 12.55 -25.25 11.33
N LEU A 997 12.98 -25.12 10.07
CA LEU A 997 12.22 -25.56 8.89
C LEU A 997 12.14 -27.09 8.74
N ALA A 998 13.22 -27.80 9.02
CA ALA A 998 13.27 -29.26 8.94
C ALA A 998 12.26 -29.90 9.90
N ASP A 999 12.10 -29.31 11.09
CA ASP A 999 11.25 -29.82 12.17
C ASP A 999 9.99 -28.98 12.44
N SER A 1000 9.74 -27.96 11.63
CA SER A 1000 8.48 -27.19 11.58
C SER A 1000 7.26 -28.11 11.52
N ASP A 1001 6.18 -27.75 12.22
CA ASP A 1001 4.90 -28.46 12.16
C ASP A 1001 4.03 -27.99 10.97
N ILE A 1002 4.53 -27.03 10.19
CA ILE A 1002 3.87 -26.38 9.04
C ILE A 1002 4.32 -27.02 7.72
N TYR A 1003 3.39 -27.18 6.79
CA TYR A 1003 3.63 -27.49 5.38
C TYR A 1003 3.24 -26.30 4.52
N TRP A 1004 4.09 -25.97 3.55
CA TRP A 1004 3.95 -24.80 2.69
C TRP A 1004 3.29 -25.20 1.37
N ASP A 1005 1.96 -25.29 1.41
CA ASP A 1005 1.17 -25.79 0.29
C ASP A 1005 0.92 -24.72 -0.77
N LYS A 1006 0.84 -25.14 -2.03
CA LYS A 1006 0.57 -24.22 -3.13
C LYS A 1006 -0.91 -23.83 -3.19
N VAL A 1007 -1.15 -22.57 -3.52
CA VAL A 1007 -2.47 -22.02 -3.81
C VAL A 1007 -2.90 -22.53 -5.19
N LYS A 1008 -3.98 -23.32 -5.21
CA LYS A 1008 -4.54 -23.96 -6.40
C LYS A 1008 -5.46 -23.03 -7.16
N ASP A 1009 -6.27 -22.25 -6.43
CA ASP A 1009 -7.34 -21.43 -6.97
C ASP A 1009 -7.76 -20.35 -5.94
N ILE A 1010 -8.23 -19.20 -6.44
CA ILE A 1010 -8.72 -18.08 -5.62
C ILE A 1010 -9.98 -17.54 -6.31
N LYS A 1011 -11.13 -17.62 -5.63
CA LYS A 1011 -12.42 -17.14 -6.14
C LYS A 1011 -12.95 -16.01 -5.26
N ARG A 1012 -13.63 -15.01 -5.84
CA ARG A 1012 -14.53 -14.15 -5.06
C ARG A 1012 -15.78 -14.92 -4.66
N ALA A 1013 -16.33 -14.60 -3.49
CA ALA A 1013 -17.60 -15.09 -2.99
C ALA A 1013 -18.47 -13.91 -2.50
N ALA A 1014 -19.76 -14.15 -2.30
CA ALA A 1014 -20.66 -13.13 -1.76
C ALA A 1014 -20.31 -12.81 -0.28
N PRO A 1015 -20.37 -11.53 0.13
CA PRO A 1015 -20.17 -11.17 1.53
C PRO A 1015 -21.39 -11.56 2.38
N PRO A 1016 -21.21 -12.28 3.51
CA PRO A 1016 -22.26 -12.52 4.49
C PRO A 1016 -22.43 -11.32 5.43
N LYS A 1017 -23.56 -11.24 6.16
CA LYS A 1017 -23.88 -10.14 7.09
C LYS A 1017 -22.72 -9.82 8.04
N TYR A 1018 -22.13 -10.84 8.64
CA TYR A 1018 -20.99 -10.70 9.55
C TYR A 1018 -19.80 -11.58 9.12
N VAL A 1019 -18.60 -11.10 9.46
CA VAL A 1019 -17.25 -11.61 9.15
C VAL A 1019 -16.45 -11.47 10.46
N TYR A 1020 -15.74 -12.49 10.93
CA TYR A 1020 -15.33 -12.69 12.32
C TYR A 1020 -13.80 -12.68 12.50
N ASP A 1021 -13.30 -12.78 13.73
CA ASP A 1021 -11.87 -13.00 14.03
C ASP A 1021 -11.62 -13.48 15.48
N LEU A 1022 -10.40 -13.98 15.77
CA LEU A 1022 -9.94 -14.30 17.13
C LEU A 1022 -8.68 -13.49 17.48
N GLU A 1023 -8.64 -12.91 18.67
CA GLU A 1023 -7.45 -12.22 19.20
C GLU A 1023 -6.61 -13.20 20.03
N VAL A 1024 -5.55 -13.73 19.43
CA VAL A 1024 -4.55 -14.59 20.09
C VAL A 1024 -3.30 -13.77 20.42
N GLU A 1025 -3.09 -13.48 21.69
CA GLU A 1025 -1.96 -12.71 22.22
C GLU A 1025 -1.40 -13.45 23.44
N VAL A 1026 -0.08 -13.65 23.49
CA VAL A 1026 0.62 -14.46 24.51
C VAL A 1026 1.89 -13.73 24.91
N ASN A 1027 2.14 -13.59 26.22
CA ASN A 1027 3.35 -12.96 26.73
C ASN A 1027 4.56 -13.87 26.49
N GLY A 1028 5.62 -13.33 25.89
CA GLY A 1028 6.90 -14.03 25.65
C GLY A 1028 6.98 -14.90 24.40
N GLU A 1029 5.87 -15.20 23.70
CA GLU A 1029 5.89 -16.05 22.48
C GLU A 1029 5.15 -15.39 21.31
N ARG A 1030 5.80 -15.33 20.14
CA ARG A 1030 5.23 -14.66 18.96
C ARG A 1030 4.24 -15.58 18.26
N VAL A 1031 2.96 -15.43 18.57
CA VAL A 1031 1.86 -16.20 17.94
C VAL A 1031 1.08 -15.32 16.95
N ASN A 1032 0.07 -14.57 17.41
CA ASN A 1032 -0.78 -13.71 16.57
C ASN A 1032 -1.41 -14.44 15.36
N ASN A 1033 -1.77 -15.71 15.55
CA ASN A 1033 -2.40 -16.55 14.53
C ASN A 1033 -3.19 -17.71 15.14
N PHE A 1034 -4.04 -18.33 14.31
CA PHE A 1034 -4.80 -19.54 14.63
C PHE A 1034 -5.13 -20.37 13.39
N LEU A 1035 -5.73 -21.55 13.59
CA LEU A 1035 -6.10 -22.51 12.54
C LEU A 1035 -7.62 -22.52 12.27
N GLY A 1036 -7.99 -22.42 10.99
CA GLY A 1036 -9.37 -22.57 10.54
C GLY A 1036 -9.51 -22.99 9.08
N GLY A 1037 -10.75 -23.21 8.65
CA GLY A 1037 -11.13 -23.64 7.30
C GLY A 1037 -11.08 -25.15 7.07
N THR A 1038 -11.69 -25.62 5.97
CA THR A 1038 -11.80 -27.05 5.64
C THR A 1038 -10.41 -27.69 5.52
N GLY A 1039 -10.06 -28.52 6.51
CA GLY A 1039 -8.78 -29.22 6.61
C GLY A 1039 -7.63 -28.41 7.23
N LEU A 1040 -7.92 -27.20 7.73
CA LEU A 1040 -7.05 -26.24 8.41
C LEU A 1040 -6.01 -25.51 7.52
N VAL A 1041 -5.93 -24.19 7.74
CA VAL A 1041 -5.01 -23.19 7.16
C VAL A 1041 -4.60 -22.22 8.28
N CYS A 1042 -3.39 -21.65 8.22
CA CYS A 1042 -2.91 -20.68 9.22
C CYS A 1042 -3.36 -19.24 8.90
N LEU A 1043 -4.03 -18.58 9.86
CA LEU A 1043 -4.74 -17.29 9.73
C LEU A 1043 -4.17 -16.26 10.72
N HIS A 1044 -3.98 -14.99 10.35
CA HIS A 1044 -3.36 -13.96 11.21
C HIS A 1044 -4.35 -12.90 11.73
N ASN A 1045 -4.31 -12.58 13.03
CA ASN A 1045 -5.22 -11.63 13.69
C ASN A 1045 -5.33 -10.22 13.03
N THR A 1046 -6.51 -9.63 13.06
CA THR A 1046 -6.77 -8.21 12.73
C THR A 1046 -6.12 -7.30 13.77
N SER A 1047 -5.63 -6.11 13.38
CA SER A 1047 -4.73 -5.29 14.21
C SER A 1047 -5.22 -3.84 14.45
N TYR A 1048 -6.29 -3.67 15.24
CA TYR A 1048 -6.79 -2.37 15.76
C TYR A 1048 -5.89 -1.76 16.85
N ARG A 1049 -4.58 -1.95 16.72
CA ARG A 1049 -3.79 -2.21 17.92
C ARG A 1049 -3.43 -0.97 18.71
N LEU A 1050 -2.98 0.13 18.11
CA LEU A 1050 -2.29 1.20 18.86
C LEU A 1050 -3.13 1.83 19.98
N ALA A 1051 -4.18 2.60 19.66
CA ALA A 1051 -5.01 3.26 20.69
C ALA A 1051 -5.63 2.28 21.70
N LYS A 1052 -6.11 1.11 21.24
CA LYS A 1052 -6.67 0.06 22.11
C LYS A 1052 -5.63 -0.57 23.05
N LEU A 1053 -4.39 -0.80 22.57
CA LEU A 1053 -3.31 -1.35 23.38
C LEU A 1053 -2.76 -0.31 24.34
N ASP A 1054 -2.62 0.95 23.94
CA ASP A 1054 -2.13 1.99 24.83
C ASP A 1054 -3.11 2.22 25.99
N LYS A 1055 -4.42 2.30 25.74
CA LYS A 1055 -5.43 2.27 26.83
C LYS A 1055 -5.46 0.97 27.65
N LYS A 1056 -4.92 -0.14 27.15
CA LYS A 1056 -4.77 -1.43 27.89
C LYS A 1056 -3.49 -1.46 28.75
N LEU A 1057 -2.41 -0.86 28.29
CA LEU A 1057 -1.08 -0.87 28.93
C LEU A 1057 -0.85 0.34 29.85
N TYR A 1058 -1.47 1.47 29.51
CA TYR A 1058 -1.39 2.76 30.18
C TYR A 1058 -2.81 3.32 30.34
N PRO A 1059 -3.63 2.85 31.31
CA PRO A 1059 -5.04 3.23 31.41
C PRO A 1059 -5.29 4.74 31.44
N ASN A 1060 -4.35 5.49 32.01
CA ASN A 1060 -4.37 6.94 32.16
C ASN A 1060 -3.94 7.69 30.89
N VAL A 1061 -3.51 7.01 29.81
CA VAL A 1061 -3.17 7.68 28.54
C VAL A 1061 -4.39 8.40 27.99
N ARG A 1062 -4.25 9.67 27.70
CA ARG A 1062 -5.31 10.56 27.24
C ARG A 1062 -5.54 10.38 25.76
N ILE A 1063 -6.79 10.38 25.33
CA ILE A 1063 -7.20 10.24 23.92
C ILE A 1063 -8.29 11.26 23.65
N TYR A 1064 -8.03 12.17 22.72
CA TYR A 1064 -8.81 13.40 22.56
C TYR A 1064 -10.29 13.14 22.28
N ASN A 1065 -10.60 12.14 21.45
CA ASN A 1065 -11.97 11.84 21.09
C ASN A 1065 -12.78 11.27 22.28
N GLN A 1066 -12.13 10.58 23.22
CA GLN A 1066 -12.78 10.11 24.44
C GLN A 1066 -13.02 11.25 25.43
N GLU A 1067 -12.13 12.25 25.52
CA GLU A 1067 -12.33 13.38 26.43
C GLU A 1067 -13.34 14.40 25.88
N LYS A 1068 -13.36 14.66 24.57
CA LYS A 1068 -14.27 15.64 23.96
C LYS A 1068 -15.67 15.09 23.64
N TYR A 1069 -15.78 13.82 23.26
CA TYR A 1069 -17.03 13.23 22.76
C TYR A 1069 -17.58 12.11 23.66
N ALA A 1070 -17.16 12.03 24.93
CA ALA A 1070 -17.83 11.19 25.91
C ALA A 1070 -19.18 11.80 26.33
N ASP A 1071 -20.26 11.24 25.81
CA ASP A 1071 -21.57 11.36 26.44
C ASP A 1071 -21.55 10.62 27.78
N ARG A 1072 -22.16 11.19 28.83
CA ARG A 1072 -22.11 10.62 30.19
C ARG A 1072 -22.80 9.25 30.33
N GLU A 1073 -23.47 8.78 29.29
CA GLU A 1073 -24.24 7.54 29.26
C GLU A 1073 -23.69 6.47 28.30
N LYS A 1074 -22.67 6.76 27.48
CA LYS A 1074 -22.13 5.81 26.47
C LYS A 1074 -20.61 5.89 26.32
N GLU A 1075 -19.95 4.74 26.27
CA GLU A 1075 -18.50 4.64 26.12
C GLU A 1075 -18.06 5.05 24.70
N THR A 1076 -17.42 6.22 24.58
CA THR A 1076 -16.94 6.74 23.30
C THR A 1076 -15.61 6.12 22.90
N GLU A 1077 -15.53 5.73 21.64
CA GLU A 1077 -14.63 4.67 21.20
C GLU A 1077 -13.26 5.20 20.72
N PRO A 1078 -12.12 4.73 21.30
CA PRO A 1078 -10.84 5.43 21.24
C PRO A 1078 -10.17 5.37 19.86
N TYR A 1079 -9.78 6.53 19.33
CA TYR A 1079 -8.89 6.65 18.18
C TYR A 1079 -7.87 7.76 18.32
N TYR A 1080 -6.69 7.53 17.73
CA TYR A 1080 -5.71 8.57 17.56
C TYR A 1080 -6.02 9.42 16.35
N THR A 1081 -5.76 10.73 16.50
CA THR A 1081 -5.86 11.74 15.46
C THR A 1081 -4.94 11.35 14.29
N ASN A 1082 -5.40 11.59 13.05
CA ASN A 1082 -4.65 11.20 11.85
C ASN A 1082 -3.33 11.98 11.75
N SER A 1083 -2.21 11.36 12.13
CA SER A 1083 -0.87 11.96 12.04
C SER A 1083 -0.80 13.30 12.79
N SER A 1084 -0.66 14.43 12.09
CA SER A 1084 -0.70 15.80 12.67
C SER A 1084 -1.87 16.66 12.13
N GLN A 1085 -2.94 16.01 11.66
CA GLN A 1085 -4.19 16.70 11.37
C GLN A 1085 -4.75 17.38 12.62
N LEU A 1086 -5.61 18.38 12.42
CA LEU A 1086 -6.40 18.98 13.50
C LEU A 1086 -7.21 17.93 14.25
N PRO A 1087 -7.65 18.23 15.48
CA PRO A 1087 -8.56 17.35 16.19
C PRO A 1087 -9.85 17.20 15.37
N VAL A 1088 -10.42 16.00 15.37
CA VAL A 1088 -11.60 15.72 14.55
C VAL A 1088 -12.78 16.56 15.03
N GLY A 1089 -13.49 17.22 14.10
CA GLY A 1089 -14.59 18.12 14.43
C GLY A 1089 -14.16 19.36 15.23
N PHE A 1090 -12.94 19.85 15.01
CA PHE A 1090 -12.43 21.08 15.63
C PHE A 1090 -13.24 22.31 15.22
N THR A 1091 -13.24 22.66 13.93
CA THR A 1091 -13.95 23.81 13.35
C THR A 1091 -14.79 23.43 12.14
N THR A 1092 -15.69 24.32 11.71
CA THR A 1092 -16.41 24.27 10.44
C THR A 1092 -15.98 25.36 9.45
N ASP A 1093 -15.10 26.30 9.83
CA ASP A 1093 -14.49 27.22 8.88
C ASP A 1093 -13.33 26.55 8.13
N ILE A 1094 -13.44 26.50 6.80
CA ILE A 1094 -12.39 26.00 5.92
C ILE A 1094 -11.11 26.81 6.11
N PHE A 1095 -11.20 28.13 6.20
CA PHE A 1095 -10.02 28.99 6.21
C PHE A 1095 -9.29 28.96 7.55
N GLU A 1096 -9.99 28.85 8.68
CA GLU A 1096 -9.34 28.55 9.98
C GLU A 1096 -8.63 27.19 9.93
N ALA A 1097 -9.29 26.14 9.42
CA ALA A 1097 -8.67 24.82 9.34
C ALA A 1097 -7.45 24.77 8.41
N LEU A 1098 -7.43 25.58 7.33
CA LEU A 1098 -6.29 25.73 6.43
C LEU A 1098 -5.18 26.60 7.05
N ASP A 1099 -5.51 27.75 7.64
CA ASP A 1099 -4.58 28.66 8.33
C ASP A 1099 -3.77 27.89 9.41
N LEU A 1100 -4.43 27.00 10.16
CA LEU A 1100 -3.77 26.16 11.18
C LEU A 1100 -3.01 24.94 10.62
N GLN A 1101 -3.40 24.41 9.44
CA GLN A 1101 -2.78 23.18 8.88
C GLN A 1101 -1.65 23.43 7.88
N ASP A 1102 -1.62 24.57 7.17
CA ASP A 1102 -0.59 24.83 6.15
C ASP A 1102 0.86 24.68 6.64
N PRO A 1103 1.28 25.26 7.78
CA PRO A 1103 2.66 25.11 8.26
C PRO A 1103 2.97 23.67 8.70
N LEU A 1104 1.99 22.93 9.22
CA LEU A 1104 2.15 21.54 9.65
C LEU A 1104 2.28 20.60 8.44
N GLN A 1105 1.39 20.73 7.46
CA GLN A 1105 1.34 19.79 6.34
C GLN A 1105 2.44 20.05 5.30
N THR A 1106 2.98 21.27 5.22
CA THR A 1106 4.19 21.56 4.45
C THR A 1106 5.48 20.97 5.03
N CYS A 1107 5.48 20.53 6.30
CA CYS A 1107 6.63 19.84 6.89
C CYS A 1107 6.79 18.39 6.40
N TYR A 1108 5.72 17.76 5.89
CA TYR A 1108 5.82 16.42 5.30
C TYR A 1108 6.61 16.44 3.98
N THR A 1109 7.34 15.35 3.73
CA THR A 1109 8.13 15.18 2.50
C THR A 1109 7.54 14.13 1.56
N GLY A 1110 6.49 13.41 1.98
CA GLY A 1110 5.57 12.66 1.12
C GLY A 1110 4.25 12.37 1.83
N GLY A 1111 3.36 11.62 1.18
CA GLY A 1111 2.27 10.90 1.84
C GLY A 1111 1.37 11.65 2.82
N THR A 1112 1.10 12.95 2.62
CA THR A 1112 0.08 13.70 3.38
C THR A 1112 -1.06 14.19 2.47
N VAL A 1113 -2.20 14.54 3.07
CA VAL A 1113 -3.39 15.08 2.40
C VAL A 1113 -4.29 15.81 3.41
N VAL A 1114 -4.72 17.03 3.09
CA VAL A 1114 -5.79 17.73 3.82
C VAL A 1114 -7.15 17.40 3.21
N HIS A 1115 -8.12 17.04 4.04
CA HIS A 1115 -9.47 16.69 3.61
C HIS A 1115 -10.45 17.82 3.91
N ILE A 1116 -10.90 18.52 2.86
CA ILE A 1116 -12.00 19.49 2.96
C ILE A 1116 -13.30 18.70 2.78
N PHE A 1117 -13.91 18.26 3.89
CA PHE A 1117 -15.16 17.49 3.89
C PHE A 1117 -16.37 18.38 3.60
N LEU A 1118 -17.02 18.17 2.45
CA LEU A 1118 -18.14 18.98 1.95
C LEU A 1118 -19.52 18.44 2.35
N GLY A 1119 -19.57 17.39 3.19
CA GLY A 1119 -20.83 16.84 3.67
C GLY A 1119 -21.71 16.29 2.56
N GLU A 1120 -22.95 16.80 2.52
CA GLU A 1120 -24.01 16.30 1.64
C GLU A 1120 -24.20 17.11 0.35
N GLU A 1121 -23.50 18.23 0.21
CA GLU A 1121 -23.68 19.13 -0.92
C GLU A 1121 -23.13 18.54 -2.24
N GLU A 1122 -23.84 18.78 -3.33
CA GLU A 1122 -23.28 18.74 -4.69
C GLU A 1122 -22.76 20.15 -5.02
N PRO A 1123 -21.48 20.47 -4.75
CA PRO A 1123 -20.99 21.84 -4.81
C PRO A 1123 -21.04 22.34 -6.26
N SER A 1124 -21.67 23.50 -6.46
CA SER A 1124 -21.71 24.17 -7.77
C SER A 1124 -20.31 24.17 -8.41
N PRO A 1125 -20.13 23.77 -9.68
CA PRO A 1125 -18.82 23.77 -10.33
C PRO A 1125 -18.12 25.13 -10.30
N VAL A 1126 -18.88 26.23 -10.22
CA VAL A 1126 -18.37 27.59 -10.03
C VAL A 1126 -17.83 27.81 -8.61
N ALA A 1127 -18.55 27.33 -7.58
CA ALA A 1127 -18.14 27.41 -6.19
C ALA A 1127 -16.92 26.52 -5.91
N ALA A 1128 -16.95 25.25 -6.36
CA ALA A 1128 -15.81 24.33 -6.24
C ALA A 1128 -14.55 24.90 -6.94
N LYS A 1129 -14.70 25.47 -8.14
CA LYS A 1129 -13.60 26.14 -8.86
C LYS A 1129 -13.09 27.37 -8.12
N LYS A 1130 -13.96 28.20 -7.55
CA LYS A 1130 -13.57 29.36 -6.71
C LYS A 1130 -12.83 28.91 -5.45
N LEU A 1131 -13.29 27.86 -4.77
CA LEU A 1131 -12.67 27.34 -3.56
C LEU A 1131 -11.29 26.73 -3.85
N VAL A 1132 -11.19 25.81 -4.81
CA VAL A 1132 -9.88 25.24 -5.25
C VAL A 1132 -8.91 26.35 -5.65
N ARG A 1133 -9.38 27.37 -6.38
CA ARG A 1133 -8.57 28.54 -6.72
C ARG A 1133 -8.13 29.32 -5.47
N LYS A 1134 -9.04 29.67 -4.56
CA LYS A 1134 -8.71 30.41 -3.32
C LYS A 1134 -7.77 29.63 -2.41
N VAL A 1135 -7.86 28.29 -2.37
CA VAL A 1135 -6.86 27.46 -1.66
C VAL A 1135 -5.51 27.50 -2.37
N ALA A 1136 -5.47 27.25 -3.68
CA ALA A 1136 -4.22 27.24 -4.48
C ALA A 1136 -3.50 28.60 -4.58
N GLU A 1137 -4.21 29.72 -4.42
CA GLU A 1137 -3.63 31.07 -4.49
C GLU A 1137 -3.16 31.62 -3.14
N ASN A 1138 -3.57 31.02 -2.00
CA ASN A 1138 -3.26 31.55 -0.65
C ASN A 1138 -2.50 30.57 0.26
N TYR A 1139 -2.50 29.26 -0.01
CA TYR A 1139 -1.87 28.24 0.86
C TYR A 1139 -0.81 27.43 0.14
N SER A 1140 0.14 26.88 0.90
CA SER A 1140 1.30 26.12 0.42
C SER A 1140 1.11 24.59 0.44
N LEU A 1141 -0.10 24.11 0.83
CA LEU A 1141 -0.43 22.70 1.06
C LEU A 1141 0.05 21.75 -0.04
N PRO A 1142 0.88 20.74 0.28
CA PRO A 1142 1.38 19.78 -0.72
C PRO A 1142 0.29 18.98 -1.45
N TYR A 1143 -0.81 18.69 -0.75
CA TYR A 1143 -1.99 18.05 -1.32
C TYR A 1143 -3.23 18.31 -0.44
N TYR A 1144 -4.32 18.76 -1.06
CA TYR A 1144 -5.63 18.86 -0.45
C TYR A 1144 -6.69 18.26 -1.40
N THR A 1145 -7.84 17.87 -0.85
CA THR A 1145 -8.96 17.32 -1.62
C THR A 1145 -10.28 17.83 -1.10
N LEU A 1146 -11.06 18.46 -1.98
CA LEU A 1146 -12.52 18.51 -1.81
C LEU A 1146 -13.02 17.08 -1.69
N THR A 1147 -13.75 16.79 -0.63
CA THR A 1147 -14.13 15.43 -0.26
C THR A 1147 -15.63 15.39 0.01
N PRO A 1148 -16.45 15.08 -1.02
CA PRO A 1148 -17.86 14.83 -0.81
C PRO A 1148 -18.05 13.53 0.00
N THR A 1149 -19.13 13.47 0.75
CA THR A 1149 -19.78 12.20 1.07
C THR A 1149 -20.89 12.00 0.04
N PHE A 1150 -21.05 10.78 -0.45
CA PHE A 1150 -22.06 10.44 -1.45
C PHE A 1150 -22.55 9.02 -1.22
N SER A 1151 -23.75 8.70 -1.68
CA SER A 1151 -24.38 7.40 -1.48
C SER A 1151 -24.55 6.68 -2.81
N ILE A 1152 -24.45 5.35 -2.81
CA ILE A 1152 -24.77 4.52 -3.97
C ILE A 1152 -26.03 3.72 -3.69
N CYS A 1153 -27.08 4.02 -4.44
CA CYS A 1153 -28.30 3.23 -4.52
C CYS A 1153 -28.11 2.09 -5.55
N PRO A 1154 -28.46 0.83 -5.22
CA PRO A 1154 -28.52 -0.27 -6.18
C PRO A 1154 -29.37 0.00 -7.43
N ASP A 1155 -30.46 0.78 -7.30
CA ASP A 1155 -31.38 1.09 -8.40
C ASP A 1155 -30.94 2.35 -9.18
N HIS A 1156 -30.75 3.49 -8.50
CA HIS A 1156 -30.51 4.79 -9.13
C HIS A 1156 -29.04 5.22 -9.23
N GLY A 1157 -28.10 4.38 -8.78
CA GLY A 1157 -26.67 4.66 -8.84
C GLY A 1157 -26.21 5.75 -7.86
N TYR A 1158 -25.41 6.70 -8.35
CA TYR A 1158 -24.83 7.77 -7.53
C TYR A 1158 -25.90 8.78 -7.06
N ILE A 1159 -25.86 9.11 -5.78
CA ILE A 1159 -26.67 10.16 -5.12
C ILE A 1159 -25.70 11.03 -4.30
N PRO A 1160 -25.71 12.37 -4.46
CA PRO A 1160 -24.99 13.26 -3.56
C PRO A 1160 -25.38 13.01 -2.09
N GLY A 1161 -24.45 13.20 -1.15
CA GLY A 1161 -24.72 13.16 0.28
C GLY A 1161 -24.96 11.80 0.93
N LYS A 1162 -25.31 11.84 2.22
CA LYS A 1162 -25.21 10.74 3.19
C LYS A 1162 -26.60 10.15 3.49
N HIS A 1163 -27.12 9.42 2.51
CA HIS A 1163 -28.43 8.80 2.59
C HIS A 1163 -28.32 7.33 3.02
N GLU A 1164 -28.92 6.97 4.16
CA GLU A 1164 -29.00 5.57 4.62
C GLU A 1164 -30.04 4.76 3.81
N SER A 1165 -31.03 5.44 3.23
CA SER A 1165 -31.98 4.91 2.24
C SER A 1165 -32.17 5.89 1.08
N CYS A 1166 -32.46 5.37 -0.11
CA CYS A 1166 -32.54 6.16 -1.34
C CYS A 1166 -33.77 7.08 -1.34
N PRO A 1167 -33.60 8.42 -1.41
CA PRO A 1167 -34.73 9.36 -1.47
C PRO A 1167 -35.52 9.24 -2.79
N ARG A 1168 -34.89 8.78 -3.88
CA ARG A 1168 -35.59 8.52 -5.16
C ARG A 1168 -36.47 7.28 -5.09
N CYS A 1169 -35.99 6.18 -4.50
CA CYS A 1169 -36.83 5.01 -4.26
C CYS A 1169 -37.99 5.34 -3.29
N ALA A 1170 -37.74 6.16 -2.27
CA ALA A 1170 -38.80 6.58 -1.35
C ALA A 1170 -39.95 7.34 -2.06
N ALA A 1171 -39.64 8.12 -3.11
CA ALA A 1171 -40.64 8.74 -3.98
C ALA A 1171 -41.33 7.76 -4.96
N GLU A 1172 -40.78 6.55 -5.12
CA GLU A 1172 -41.37 5.40 -5.82
C GLU A 1172 -42.07 4.42 -4.83
N GLU A 1173 -42.40 4.89 -3.62
CA GLU A 1173 -42.93 4.10 -2.47
C GLU A 1173 -42.06 2.90 -2.04
N LYS A 1174 -40.79 2.88 -2.44
CA LYS A 1174 -39.86 1.76 -2.30
C LYS A 1174 -38.74 2.06 -1.30
N TYR A 1175 -38.56 1.20 -0.30
CA TYR A 1175 -37.37 1.27 0.56
C TYR A 1175 -36.18 0.52 -0.08
N THR A 1176 -35.16 1.27 -0.52
CA THR A 1176 -33.86 0.72 -0.94
C THR A 1176 -32.74 1.34 -0.08
N PRO A 1177 -31.93 0.56 0.66
CA PRO A 1177 -30.77 1.09 1.39
C PRO A 1177 -29.62 1.48 0.44
N CYS A 1178 -28.75 2.40 0.85
CA CYS A 1178 -27.58 2.82 0.08
C CYS A 1178 -26.25 2.54 0.80
N GLU A 1179 -25.16 2.36 0.04
CA GLU A 1179 -23.79 2.37 0.58
C GLU A 1179 -23.27 3.82 0.65
N ILE A 1180 -22.90 4.32 1.83
CA ILE A 1180 -22.44 5.70 2.02
C ILE A 1180 -20.92 5.77 1.81
N TYR A 1181 -20.45 6.26 0.67
CA TYR A 1181 -19.04 6.49 0.36
C TYR A 1181 -18.55 7.85 0.89
N SER A 1182 -17.38 7.82 1.52
CA SER A 1182 -16.57 9.01 1.80
C SER A 1182 -15.08 8.61 1.80
N ARG A 1183 -14.17 9.47 2.26
CA ARG A 1183 -12.72 9.21 2.25
C ARG A 1183 -12.17 8.85 3.64
N VAL A 1184 -11.52 7.68 3.74
CA VAL A 1184 -10.89 7.18 5.00
C VAL A 1184 -9.65 8.00 5.35
N VAL A 1185 -8.79 8.14 4.33
CA VAL A 1185 -7.49 8.82 4.26
C VAL A 1185 -7.30 9.15 2.77
N GLY A 1186 -6.26 8.69 2.07
CA GLY A 1186 -6.07 8.98 0.63
C GLY A 1186 -7.18 8.50 -0.34
N TYR A 1187 -8.01 7.51 0.02
CA TYR A 1187 -8.94 6.84 -0.91
C TYR A 1187 -10.38 6.70 -0.37
N LEU A 1188 -11.34 6.65 -1.31
CA LEU A 1188 -12.77 6.49 -1.04
C LEU A 1188 -13.13 5.03 -0.73
N ARG A 1189 -14.03 4.82 0.23
CA ARG A 1189 -14.69 3.53 0.58
C ARG A 1189 -16.07 3.81 1.20
N PRO A 1190 -17.02 2.87 1.17
CA PRO A 1190 -18.21 2.98 1.99
C PRO A 1190 -17.85 3.01 3.49
N VAL A 1191 -18.46 3.91 4.25
CA VAL A 1191 -18.20 4.23 5.67
C VAL A 1191 -18.44 3.03 6.57
N GLU A 1192 -19.41 2.20 6.21
CA GLU A 1192 -19.70 0.92 6.84
C GLU A 1192 -18.50 -0.02 6.73
N GLN A 1193 -17.69 0.09 5.65
CA GLN A 1193 -16.43 -0.63 5.46
C GLN A 1193 -15.23 0.00 6.16
N TRP A 1194 -15.37 1.21 6.71
CA TRP A 1194 -14.38 1.77 7.61
C TRP A 1194 -14.54 1.11 8.97
N ASN A 1195 -13.84 1.64 9.97
CA ASN A 1195 -13.37 0.77 11.00
C ASN A 1195 -13.27 1.39 12.40
N LYS A 1196 -13.84 0.75 13.44
CA LYS A 1196 -13.80 1.11 14.91
C LYS A 1196 -13.69 2.64 15.06
N GLY A 1197 -12.54 3.12 15.54
CA GLY A 1197 -12.16 4.52 15.60
C GLY A 1197 -12.38 5.41 14.37
N LYS A 1198 -12.21 4.96 13.12
CA LYS A 1198 -12.53 5.71 11.90
C LYS A 1198 -14.03 5.84 11.61
N GLN A 1199 -14.86 4.92 12.08
CA GLN A 1199 -16.32 5.12 12.03
C GLN A 1199 -16.77 6.12 13.10
N GLN A 1200 -16.15 6.09 14.28
CA GLN A 1200 -16.37 7.13 15.29
C GLN A 1200 -15.85 8.47 14.78
N GLU A 1201 -14.63 8.53 14.22
CA GLU A 1201 -14.07 9.70 13.53
C GLU A 1201 -15.01 10.24 12.44
N PHE A 1202 -15.70 9.37 11.70
CA PHE A 1202 -16.68 9.80 10.70
C PHE A 1202 -17.95 10.42 11.31
N LYS A 1203 -18.39 9.99 12.50
CA LYS A 1203 -19.48 10.65 13.25
C LYS A 1203 -19.01 11.96 13.88
N ASP A 1204 -17.80 11.97 14.41
CA ASP A 1204 -17.18 13.11 15.09
C ASP A 1204 -16.73 14.20 14.09
N ARG A 1205 -16.61 13.87 12.80
CA ARG A 1205 -16.37 14.82 11.70
C ARG A 1205 -17.52 15.80 11.60
N LYS A 1206 -17.20 17.07 11.80
CA LYS A 1206 -17.99 18.16 11.21
C LYS A 1206 -17.63 18.32 9.74
N THR A 1207 -18.61 18.72 8.96
CA THR A 1207 -18.44 19.19 7.58
C THR A 1207 -18.11 20.67 7.59
N PHE A 1208 -17.44 21.17 6.57
CA PHE A 1208 -17.12 22.60 6.51
C PHE A 1208 -18.26 23.41 5.90
N ASP A 1209 -18.51 24.60 6.46
CA ASP A 1209 -19.56 25.50 5.99
C ASP A 1209 -19.15 26.18 4.68
N THR A 1210 -19.97 26.06 3.64
CA THR A 1210 -19.73 26.68 2.33
C THR A 1210 -20.16 28.15 2.26
N VAL A 1211 -20.76 28.68 3.33
CA VAL A 1211 -21.29 30.05 3.44
C VAL A 1211 -20.73 30.77 4.67
N THR A 1212 -19.45 31.15 4.64
CA THR A 1212 -18.87 32.10 5.61
C THR A 1212 -18.92 33.54 5.09
N THR A 1213 -19.62 34.41 5.81
CA THR A 1213 -19.57 35.85 5.58
C THR A 1213 -18.28 36.44 6.19
N LYS A 1214 -17.57 37.28 5.41
CA LYS A 1214 -16.28 37.97 5.73
C LYS A 1214 -14.97 37.15 5.53
N ARG A 1215 -14.59 36.88 4.28
CA ARG A 1215 -13.17 36.95 3.79
C ARG A 1215 -13.12 36.92 2.26
#